data_AF-A0A7X7QAP4-F1
#
_entry.id   AF-A0A7X7QAP4-F1
#
_cell.length_a   1.000
_cell.length_b   1.000
_cell.length_c   1.000
_cell.angle_alpha   90.00
_cell.angle_beta   90.00
_cell.angle_gamma   90.00
#
_symmetry.space_group_name_H-M   'P 1'
#
loop_
_entity.id
_entity.type
_entity.pdbx_description
1 polymer ?
#
loop_
_entity_poly.entity_id
_entity_poly.type
_entity_poly.pdbx_seq_one_letter_code
_entity_poly.pdbx_strand_id
1 'polypeptide(L)'
;MRLTLRQSSILTFVLVALLAASLVGMGLVYRAKAKALAQMERTLVSALSGEAEWAGDWEFSELGADPSEAGTERVTIPFNGTEFALVVRRGDYRGAFYVTVDGAPANRLPQEAGRGYLVLTSPDGQPEEVVIPVASGLKDGPHAARVVVDRAWDQWPLVGWRVGRGPSTAGYDAALAALGLLAAVSLALLAARSVRSVRQRTEPADVSAAPVGVDPALLGQRWLCSPTGHTLTALAMLAVAVAFYFLRGPVCTVALGLALVALILLRLDLGLALVAVAAPFHLHLRPLLGKQFSMVELVVLACGCAWALRWAIRIVRTGGLRPARNGLQRLALRRPAALDLAALAFVLVAVLSLYAAEHRHVALRELRVLIFEPALFYLMLRTVRLDGRAVRTVVDGLALGAVAVALIGLVTYALGIHVITAEEGFRRLRSVYGSPNSVGLYLGRALPLLVAVALFGGARCRSRRLVYGLAALPVGLAIILSFSKGALLLGVPLSLLTLGLLMGGRWRWAGLAVVAAVALAGVALLNTPRFASLLDPSSGTTFFRLQLWRSSWRMALDHPWLGVGPDNFLYAYRSRYILPAAWQEPHISQAHNILLDYATRMGLAGLAVGAGLQITFWRQALPLRRLSDPAWRALAVGLMGSMVSFLAHGLVDASYFLVDLAYVFFLTLGLTFWLARNGVCDEVEA
;
A
#
# COMPACT_ATOMS: atom_id res chain seq x y z
N MET A 1 -10.00 24.63 30.30
CA MET A 1 -10.87 23.66 31.01
C MET A 1 -10.27 22.26 30.96
N ARG A 2 -9.67 21.79 32.06
CA ARG A 2 -9.15 20.42 32.18
C ARG A 2 -10.31 19.50 32.60
N LEU A 3 -10.80 18.65 31.68
CA LEU A 3 -11.76 17.60 32.01
C LEU A 3 -11.14 16.65 33.05
N THR A 4 -11.91 16.29 34.08
CA THR A 4 -11.45 15.34 35.11
C THR A 4 -11.22 13.95 34.51
N LEU A 5 -10.35 13.13 35.11
CA LEU A 5 -10.00 11.77 34.64
C LEU A 5 -11.24 10.88 34.40
N ARG A 6 -12.30 11.09 35.19
CA ARG A 6 -13.61 10.40 35.08
C ARG A 6 -14.40 10.85 33.84
N GLN A 7 -14.41 12.14 33.54
CA GLN A 7 -15.05 12.69 32.33
C GLN A 7 -14.32 12.27 31.04
N SER A 8 -13.00 12.10 31.09
CA SER A 8 -12.19 11.65 29.94
C SER A 8 -12.46 10.20 29.54
N SER A 9 -12.65 9.32 30.53
CA SER A 9 -12.93 7.89 30.31
C SER A 9 -14.37 7.66 29.85
N ILE A 10 -15.33 8.42 30.40
CA ILE A 10 -16.72 8.43 29.93
C ILE A 10 -16.80 8.83 28.46
N LEU A 11 -16.11 9.90 28.04
CA LEU A 11 -16.17 10.35 26.65
C LEU A 11 -15.54 9.36 25.66
N THR A 12 -14.44 8.68 26.03
CA THR A 12 -13.86 7.62 25.19
C THR A 12 -14.82 6.42 25.08
N PHE A 13 -15.48 6.04 26.17
CA PHE A 13 -16.50 5.00 26.15
C PHE A 13 -17.68 5.39 25.24
N VAL A 14 -18.15 6.63 25.33
CA VAL A 14 -19.21 7.18 24.46
C VAL A 14 -18.81 7.15 22.99
N LEU A 15 -17.58 7.54 22.64
CA LEU A 15 -17.10 7.50 21.25
C LEU A 15 -16.98 6.07 20.71
N VAL A 16 -16.55 5.11 21.53
CA VAL A 16 -16.50 3.70 21.14
C VAL A 16 -17.90 3.12 21.00
N ALA A 17 -18.82 3.45 21.90
CA ALA A 17 -20.22 3.04 21.83
C ALA A 17 -20.93 3.65 20.60
N LEU A 18 -20.67 4.92 20.28
CA LEU A 18 -21.17 5.58 19.06
C LEU A 18 -20.64 4.90 17.81
N LEU A 19 -19.33 4.61 17.73
CA LEU A 19 -18.74 3.88 16.61
C LEU A 19 -19.41 2.50 16.44
N ALA A 20 -19.57 1.74 17.53
CA ALA A 20 -20.22 0.44 17.49
C ALA A 20 -21.70 0.53 17.07
N ALA A 21 -22.45 1.48 17.63
CA ALA A 21 -23.86 1.71 17.29
C ALA A 21 -24.04 2.15 15.83
N SER A 22 -23.16 3.01 15.30
CA SER A 22 -23.15 3.39 13.89
C SER A 22 -22.92 2.19 12.97
N LEU A 23 -21.97 1.31 13.31
CA LEU A 23 -21.67 0.11 12.53
C LEU A 23 -22.83 -0.90 12.56
N VAL A 24 -23.47 -1.11 13.73
CA VAL A 24 -24.65 -1.97 13.86
C VAL A 24 -25.84 -1.37 13.10
N GLY A 25 -26.07 -0.07 13.23
CA GLY A 25 -27.11 0.66 12.51
C GLY A 25 -26.94 0.56 11.00
N MET A 26 -25.71 0.69 10.48
CA MET A 26 -25.40 0.46 9.08
C MET A 26 -25.79 -0.95 8.65
N GLY A 27 -25.48 -1.97 9.45
CA GLY A 27 -25.88 -3.36 9.17
C GLY A 27 -27.40 -3.56 9.09
N LEU A 28 -28.17 -2.91 9.97
CA LEU A 28 -29.63 -2.96 9.97
C LEU A 28 -30.24 -2.23 8.76
N VAL A 29 -29.79 -1.01 8.46
CA VAL A 29 -30.24 -0.23 7.29
C VAL A 29 -29.89 -0.97 6.00
N TYR A 30 -28.71 -1.59 5.93
CA TYR A 30 -28.29 -2.39 4.79
C TYR A 30 -29.21 -3.60 4.57
N ARG A 31 -29.58 -4.33 5.64
CA ARG A 31 -30.55 -5.44 5.55
C ARG A 31 -31.95 -4.96 5.12
N ALA A 32 -32.41 -3.83 5.65
CA ALA A 32 -33.69 -3.25 5.27
C ALA A 32 -33.71 -2.84 3.79
N LYS A 33 -32.62 -2.21 3.31
CA LYS A 33 -32.42 -1.89 1.89
C LYS A 33 -32.42 -3.16 1.02
N ALA A 34 -31.72 -4.21 1.44
CA ALA A 34 -31.70 -5.48 0.73
C ALA A 34 -33.09 -6.12 0.62
N LYS A 35 -33.91 -6.03 1.68
CA LYS A 35 -35.30 -6.50 1.66
C LYS A 35 -36.19 -5.69 0.72
N ALA A 36 -36.04 -4.36 0.69
CA ALA A 36 -36.75 -3.49 -0.25
C ALA A 36 -36.37 -3.81 -1.71
N LEU A 37 -35.08 -4.02 -1.99
CA LEU A 37 -34.58 -4.43 -3.30
C LEU A 37 -35.08 -5.81 -3.75
N ALA A 38 -35.40 -6.70 -2.80
CA ALA A 38 -35.95 -8.03 -3.08
C ALA A 38 -37.45 -7.99 -3.43
N GLN A 39 -38.18 -6.92 -3.08
CA GLN A 39 -39.59 -6.71 -3.45
C GLN A 39 -39.78 -6.07 -4.82
N MET A 40 -38.68 -5.84 -5.54
CA MET A 40 -38.68 -5.12 -6.80
C MET A 40 -39.02 -6.04 -7.96
N GLU A 41 -40.05 -5.70 -8.73
CA GLU A 41 -40.38 -6.42 -9.97
C GLU A 41 -39.32 -6.10 -11.02
N ARG A 42 -38.84 -7.13 -11.71
CA ARG A 42 -37.78 -7.02 -12.72
C ARG A 42 -38.18 -7.81 -13.95
N THR A 43 -38.34 -7.10 -15.06
CA THR A 43 -38.63 -7.70 -16.37
C THR A 43 -37.36 -7.69 -17.21
N LEU A 44 -36.95 -8.86 -17.69
CA LEU A 44 -35.88 -9.01 -18.66
C LEU A 44 -36.47 -9.00 -20.06
N VAL A 45 -35.95 -8.14 -20.92
CA VAL A 45 -36.38 -7.98 -22.31
C VAL A 45 -35.18 -8.26 -23.21
N SER A 46 -35.37 -9.14 -24.19
CA SER A 46 -34.34 -9.45 -25.20
C SER A 46 -34.20 -8.30 -26.20
N ALA A 47 -32.99 -8.11 -26.74
CA ALA A 47 -32.75 -7.21 -27.86
C ALA A 47 -33.63 -7.53 -29.09
N LEU A 48 -34.10 -8.78 -29.22
CA LEU A 48 -34.96 -9.25 -30.32
C LEU A 48 -36.46 -9.02 -30.08
N SER A 49 -36.86 -8.39 -28.98
CA SER A 49 -38.27 -8.20 -28.60
C SER A 49 -39.10 -7.36 -29.57
N GLY A 50 -38.45 -6.54 -30.41
CA GLY A 50 -39.11 -5.57 -31.28
C GLY A 50 -39.58 -4.29 -30.56
N GLU A 51 -39.32 -4.15 -29.25
CA GLU A 51 -39.72 -2.97 -28.48
C GLU A 51 -38.80 -1.75 -28.69
N ALA A 52 -37.57 -1.97 -29.16
CA ALA A 52 -36.57 -0.92 -29.33
C ALA A 52 -36.51 -0.40 -30.78
N GLU A 53 -36.21 0.90 -30.92
CA GLU A 53 -35.98 1.54 -32.20
C GLU A 53 -34.49 1.56 -32.53
N TRP A 54 -34.11 0.86 -33.59
CA TRP A 54 -32.72 0.70 -34.03
C TRP A 54 -32.41 1.65 -35.19
N ALA A 55 -31.23 2.27 -35.17
CA ALA A 55 -30.73 3.07 -36.28
C ALA A 55 -29.24 2.81 -36.51
N GLY A 56 -28.85 2.75 -37.79
CA GLY A 56 -27.55 2.22 -38.25
C GLY A 56 -27.67 0.76 -38.67
N ASP A 57 -26.55 0.17 -39.07
CA ASP A 57 -26.48 -1.20 -39.58
C ASP A 57 -26.23 -2.15 -38.41
N TRP A 58 -27.31 -2.71 -37.86
CA TRP A 58 -27.26 -3.69 -36.77
C TRP A 58 -27.48 -5.11 -37.31
N GLU A 59 -26.68 -6.05 -36.84
CA GLU A 59 -26.93 -7.48 -37.00
C GLU A 59 -27.63 -8.05 -35.78
N PHE A 60 -28.49 -9.04 -35.99
CA PHE A 60 -29.30 -9.66 -34.94
C PHE A 60 -29.17 -11.18 -35.00
N SER A 61 -28.93 -11.79 -33.85
CA SER A 61 -28.95 -13.25 -33.69
C SER A 61 -29.45 -13.62 -32.30
N GLU A 62 -29.54 -14.92 -31.99
CA GLU A 62 -29.85 -15.41 -30.64
C GLU A 62 -28.87 -14.89 -29.58
N LEU A 63 -27.68 -14.45 -30.00
CA LEU A 63 -26.66 -13.88 -29.14
C LEU A 63 -26.94 -12.43 -28.73
N GLY A 64 -27.86 -11.73 -29.41
CA GLY A 64 -28.18 -10.32 -29.18
C GLY A 64 -28.06 -9.47 -30.44
N ALA A 65 -27.81 -8.17 -30.23
CA ALA A 65 -27.59 -7.19 -31.29
C ALA A 65 -26.09 -6.84 -31.38
N ASP A 66 -25.56 -6.83 -32.61
CA ASP A 66 -24.17 -6.52 -32.93
C ASP A 66 -24.08 -5.27 -33.83
N PRO A 67 -23.27 -4.26 -33.46
CA PRO A 67 -23.11 -3.05 -34.25
C PRO A 67 -22.14 -3.28 -35.42
N SER A 68 -22.30 -2.53 -36.51
CA SER A 68 -21.29 -2.50 -37.58
C SER A 68 -19.99 -1.79 -37.15
N GLU A 69 -18.93 -1.95 -37.95
CA GLU A 69 -17.65 -1.23 -37.77
C GLU A 69 -17.79 0.30 -37.96
N ALA A 70 -18.87 0.78 -38.58
CA ALA A 70 -19.05 2.20 -38.90
C ALA A 70 -19.17 3.09 -37.64
N GLY A 71 -19.61 2.55 -36.51
CA GLY A 71 -19.68 3.26 -35.22
C GLY A 71 -20.71 4.39 -35.19
N THR A 72 -21.78 4.29 -35.99
CA THR A 72 -22.89 5.26 -36.03
C THR A 72 -24.18 4.70 -35.41
N GLU A 73 -24.10 3.48 -34.90
CA GLU A 73 -25.17 2.66 -34.39
C GLU A 73 -25.74 3.25 -33.10
N ARG A 74 -27.05 3.37 -33.09
CA ARG A 74 -27.81 3.88 -31.96
C ARG A 74 -29.07 3.04 -31.79
N VAL A 75 -29.49 2.87 -30.54
CA VAL A 75 -30.75 2.24 -30.20
C VAL A 75 -31.48 3.09 -29.16
N THR A 76 -32.78 3.27 -29.35
CA THR A 76 -33.67 3.92 -28.40
C THR A 76 -34.59 2.87 -27.81
N ILE A 77 -34.52 2.70 -26.49
CA ILE A 77 -35.23 1.67 -25.75
C ILE A 77 -36.29 2.36 -24.89
N PRO A 78 -37.58 2.26 -25.25
CA PRO A 78 -38.65 2.70 -24.37
C PRO A 78 -38.78 1.74 -23.18
N PHE A 79 -39.02 2.27 -21.98
CA PHE A 79 -39.31 1.45 -20.81
C PHE A 79 -40.23 2.16 -19.83
N ASN A 80 -40.88 1.40 -18.94
CA ASN A 80 -41.73 1.95 -17.89
C ASN A 80 -41.31 1.37 -16.53
N GLY A 81 -40.76 2.20 -15.66
CA GLY A 81 -40.27 1.77 -14.34
C GLY A 81 -39.34 2.77 -13.68
N THR A 82 -38.79 2.38 -12.53
CA THR A 82 -37.95 3.24 -11.67
C THR A 82 -36.44 2.97 -11.81
N GLU A 83 -36.07 1.86 -12.45
CA GLU A 83 -34.69 1.48 -12.76
C GLU A 83 -34.55 0.89 -14.16
N PHE A 84 -33.37 1.09 -14.75
CA PHE A 84 -32.99 0.56 -16.05
C PHE A 84 -31.58 -0.02 -16.01
N ALA A 85 -31.40 -1.21 -16.56
CA ALA A 85 -30.12 -1.88 -16.67
C ALA A 85 -29.96 -2.48 -18.06
N LEU A 86 -28.72 -2.51 -18.57
CA LEU A 86 -28.40 -3.20 -19.81
C LEU A 86 -27.86 -4.59 -19.50
N VAL A 87 -28.26 -5.57 -20.30
CA VAL A 87 -27.64 -6.90 -20.33
C VAL A 87 -26.64 -6.88 -21.46
N VAL A 88 -25.37 -6.90 -21.09
CA VAL A 88 -24.27 -6.74 -22.03
C VAL A 88 -23.39 -7.97 -22.02
N ARG A 89 -22.82 -8.28 -23.18
CA ARG A 89 -21.68 -9.17 -23.26
C ARG A 89 -20.42 -8.31 -23.09
N ARG A 90 -19.51 -8.77 -22.23
CA ARG A 90 -18.18 -8.17 -22.02
C ARG A 90 -17.11 -9.19 -22.35
N GLY A 91 -15.90 -8.73 -22.65
CA GLY A 91 -14.75 -9.60 -22.92
C GLY A 91 -13.43 -8.82 -22.96
N ASP A 92 -12.38 -9.43 -23.51
CA ASP A 92 -11.07 -8.79 -23.69
C ASP A 92 -11.01 -7.97 -24.99
N TYR A 93 -11.92 -7.02 -25.13
CA TYR A 93 -11.97 -6.10 -26.26
C TYR A 93 -12.28 -4.68 -25.82
N ARG A 94 -11.98 -3.73 -26.71
CA ARG A 94 -12.31 -2.31 -26.53
C ARG A 94 -13.69 -2.03 -27.11
N GLY A 95 -14.61 -1.63 -26.26
CA GLY A 95 -15.91 -1.11 -26.64
C GLY A 95 -16.56 -0.33 -25.52
N ALA A 96 -17.42 0.62 -25.87
CA ALA A 96 -18.18 1.37 -24.89
C ALA A 96 -19.59 1.71 -25.41
N PHE A 97 -20.54 1.80 -24.49
CA PHE A 97 -21.87 2.34 -24.73
C PHE A 97 -21.99 3.69 -24.06
N TYR A 98 -22.37 4.72 -24.83
CA TYR A 98 -22.79 6.00 -24.28
C TYR A 98 -24.29 5.99 -24.07
N VAL A 99 -24.74 6.16 -22.83
CA VAL A 99 -26.15 6.00 -22.47
C VAL A 99 -26.72 7.29 -21.87
N THR A 100 -27.85 7.71 -22.42
CA THR A 100 -28.69 8.78 -21.86
C THR A 100 -30.09 8.24 -21.55
N VAL A 101 -30.72 8.77 -20.52
CA VAL A 101 -32.12 8.51 -20.16
C VAL A 101 -32.84 9.85 -20.14
N ASP A 102 -33.89 9.99 -20.93
CA ASP A 102 -34.66 11.23 -21.11
C ASP A 102 -33.77 12.44 -21.47
N GLY A 103 -32.76 12.22 -22.29
CA GLY A 103 -31.81 13.25 -22.73
C GLY A 103 -30.72 13.61 -21.72
N ALA A 104 -30.80 13.12 -20.48
CA ALA A 104 -29.75 13.30 -19.47
C ALA A 104 -28.79 12.09 -19.43
N PRO A 105 -27.51 12.27 -19.07
CA PRO A 105 -26.58 11.17 -18.86
C PRO A 105 -27.11 10.17 -17.83
N ALA A 106 -27.00 8.87 -18.13
CA ALA A 106 -27.43 7.81 -17.24
C ALA A 106 -26.76 7.94 -15.85
N ASN A 107 -27.58 8.05 -14.80
CA ASN A 107 -27.13 8.51 -13.48
C ASN A 107 -26.35 7.47 -12.65
N ARG A 108 -26.22 6.21 -13.12
CA ARG A 108 -25.38 5.18 -12.48
C ARG A 108 -24.06 4.92 -13.22
N LEU A 109 -23.90 5.52 -14.40
CA LEU A 109 -22.71 5.38 -15.21
C LEU A 109 -21.69 6.50 -14.91
N PRO A 110 -20.39 6.18 -14.91
CA PRO A 110 -19.35 7.20 -14.95
C PRO A 110 -19.55 8.13 -16.17
N GLN A 111 -19.16 9.39 -16.03
CA GLN A 111 -19.38 10.40 -17.07
C GLN A 111 -18.06 10.94 -17.64
N GLU A 112 -17.95 11.07 -18.96
CA GLU A 112 -16.84 11.77 -19.63
C GLU A 112 -17.41 12.85 -20.55
N ALA A 113 -16.94 14.09 -20.39
CA ALA A 113 -17.42 15.25 -21.16
C ALA A 113 -18.96 15.38 -21.18
N GLY A 114 -19.62 15.10 -20.05
CA GLY A 114 -21.08 15.16 -19.92
C GLY A 114 -21.83 14.01 -20.57
N ARG A 115 -21.17 12.90 -20.96
CA ARG A 115 -21.82 11.68 -21.47
C ARG A 115 -21.59 10.52 -20.50
N GLY A 116 -22.65 9.82 -20.12
CA GLY A 116 -22.56 8.59 -19.31
C GLY A 116 -22.07 7.44 -20.18
N TYR A 117 -21.01 6.74 -19.77
CA TYR A 117 -20.43 5.65 -20.54
C TYR A 117 -20.38 4.34 -19.74
N LEU A 118 -20.55 3.23 -20.45
CA LEU A 118 -20.45 1.87 -19.95
C LEU A 118 -19.34 1.16 -20.74
N VAL A 119 -18.35 0.63 -20.04
CA VAL A 119 -17.20 -0.06 -20.63
C VAL A 119 -17.55 -1.54 -20.85
N LEU A 120 -17.24 -2.07 -22.03
CA LEU A 120 -17.52 -3.46 -22.41
C LEU A 120 -16.32 -4.39 -22.17
N THR A 121 -15.19 -3.86 -21.74
CA THR A 121 -14.08 -4.70 -21.28
C THR A 121 -14.44 -5.37 -19.96
N SER A 122 -14.26 -6.69 -19.86
CA SER A 122 -14.56 -7.43 -18.63
C SER A 122 -13.48 -7.22 -17.55
N PRO A 123 -13.80 -7.40 -16.25
CA PRO A 123 -12.89 -7.14 -15.15
C PRO A 123 -11.62 -7.97 -15.18
N ASP A 124 -11.67 -9.21 -15.65
CA ASP A 124 -10.57 -10.16 -15.73
C ASP A 124 -10.16 -10.52 -17.17
N GLY A 125 -10.86 -10.00 -18.19
CA GLY A 125 -10.64 -10.32 -19.60
C GLY A 125 -11.38 -11.57 -20.07
N GLN A 126 -12.10 -12.29 -19.20
CA GLN A 126 -12.90 -13.42 -19.63
C GLN A 126 -14.24 -12.95 -20.22
N PRO A 127 -14.76 -13.61 -21.26
CA PRO A 127 -16.10 -13.34 -21.78
C PRO A 127 -17.16 -13.58 -20.70
N GLU A 128 -18.08 -12.63 -20.53
CA GLU A 128 -19.19 -12.76 -19.58
C GLU A 128 -20.43 -12.02 -20.08
N GLU A 129 -21.60 -12.52 -19.71
CA GLU A 129 -22.87 -11.82 -19.87
C GLU A 129 -23.32 -11.31 -18.52
N VAL A 130 -23.49 -9.99 -18.40
CA VAL A 130 -23.71 -9.34 -17.12
C VAL A 130 -24.77 -8.25 -17.24
N VAL A 131 -25.61 -8.15 -16.21
CA VAL A 131 -26.60 -7.07 -16.08
C VAL A 131 -25.96 -5.89 -15.37
N ILE A 132 -25.76 -4.78 -16.08
CA ILE A 132 -25.16 -3.55 -15.56
C ILE A 132 -26.25 -2.51 -15.29
N PRO A 133 -26.45 -2.07 -14.03
CA PRO A 133 -27.35 -0.97 -13.72
C PRO A 133 -26.90 0.33 -14.39
N VAL A 134 -27.78 0.94 -15.18
CA VAL A 134 -27.50 2.14 -15.97
C VAL A 134 -28.20 3.37 -15.38
N ALA A 135 -29.45 3.22 -14.96
CA ALA A 135 -30.21 4.27 -14.28
C ALA A 135 -31.01 3.72 -13.10
N SER A 136 -31.14 4.52 -12.04
CA SER A 136 -31.99 4.19 -10.89
C SER A 136 -32.55 5.42 -10.22
N GLY A 137 -33.63 5.26 -9.44
CA GLY A 137 -34.27 6.38 -8.76
C GLY A 137 -35.01 7.31 -9.72
N LEU A 138 -35.46 6.76 -10.85
CA LEU A 138 -36.34 7.46 -11.80
C LEU A 138 -37.74 7.59 -11.19
N LYS A 139 -38.54 8.51 -11.73
CA LYS A 139 -39.97 8.59 -11.37
C LYS A 139 -40.66 7.34 -11.92
N ASP A 140 -41.68 6.85 -11.24
CA ASP A 140 -42.44 5.72 -11.80
C ASP A 140 -43.23 6.22 -13.02
N GLY A 141 -42.96 5.66 -14.19
CA GLY A 141 -43.56 6.11 -15.45
C GLY A 141 -42.74 5.76 -16.70
N PRO A 142 -43.17 6.25 -17.87
CA PRO A 142 -42.50 6.01 -19.15
C PRO A 142 -41.21 6.84 -19.27
N HIS A 143 -40.18 6.19 -19.79
CA HIS A 143 -38.83 6.73 -20.00
C HIS A 143 -38.27 6.21 -21.32
N ALA A 144 -37.26 6.90 -21.86
CA ALA A 144 -36.53 6.45 -23.04
C ALA A 144 -35.01 6.44 -22.78
N ALA A 145 -34.40 5.26 -22.88
CA ALA A 145 -32.96 5.10 -22.83
C ALA A 145 -32.38 5.10 -24.25
N ARG A 146 -31.48 6.04 -24.54
CA ARG A 146 -30.75 6.07 -25.81
C ARG A 146 -29.33 5.57 -25.59
N VAL A 147 -28.96 4.53 -26.32
CA VAL A 147 -27.62 3.93 -26.32
C VAL A 147 -26.95 4.24 -27.65
N VAL A 148 -25.76 4.82 -27.59
CA VAL A 148 -24.89 5.05 -28.74
C VAL A 148 -23.66 4.21 -28.57
N VAL A 149 -23.32 3.42 -29.58
CA VAL A 149 -22.23 2.46 -29.50
C VAL A 149 -20.93 3.07 -30.01
N ASP A 150 -19.84 2.76 -29.33
CA ASP A 150 -18.47 3.03 -29.76
C ASP A 150 -17.69 1.72 -29.80
N ARG A 151 -17.48 1.20 -31.03
CA ARG A 151 -16.85 -0.09 -31.35
C ARG A 151 -17.66 -1.32 -30.89
N ALA A 152 -16.99 -2.45 -30.69
CA ALA A 152 -17.56 -3.74 -30.28
C ALA A 152 -18.35 -4.50 -31.36
N TRP A 153 -18.04 -4.28 -32.64
CA TRP A 153 -18.49 -5.16 -33.73
C TRP A 153 -17.87 -6.55 -33.58
N ASP A 154 -18.56 -7.57 -34.10
CA ASP A 154 -18.25 -9.00 -33.96
C ASP A 154 -18.23 -9.50 -32.50
N GLN A 155 -18.79 -8.75 -31.55
CA GLN A 155 -18.78 -9.10 -30.12
C GLN A 155 -20.18 -9.40 -29.56
N TRP A 156 -21.24 -9.04 -30.29
CA TRP A 156 -22.64 -9.11 -29.88
C TRP A 156 -22.86 -8.45 -28.50
N PRO A 157 -22.48 -7.16 -28.34
CA PRO A 157 -22.32 -6.53 -27.04
C PRO A 157 -23.64 -6.24 -26.32
N LEU A 158 -24.77 -6.16 -27.03
CA LEU A 158 -26.08 -5.85 -26.44
C LEU A 158 -27.02 -7.06 -26.50
N VAL A 159 -27.15 -7.78 -25.39
CA VAL A 159 -28.01 -8.97 -25.28
C VAL A 159 -29.47 -8.58 -25.02
N GLY A 160 -29.68 -7.52 -24.24
CA GLY A 160 -31.02 -7.03 -23.90
C GLY A 160 -30.98 -5.98 -22.78
N TRP A 161 -32.10 -5.78 -22.09
CA TRP A 161 -32.21 -4.86 -20.98
C TRP A 161 -33.13 -5.39 -19.88
N ARG A 162 -32.98 -4.83 -18.69
CA ARG A 162 -33.81 -5.15 -17.54
C ARG A 162 -34.43 -3.88 -16.98
N VAL A 163 -35.75 -3.89 -16.88
CA VAL A 163 -36.53 -2.80 -16.30
C VAL A 163 -36.94 -3.20 -14.90
N GLY A 164 -36.65 -2.34 -13.93
CA GLY A 164 -37.03 -2.54 -12.53
C GLY A 164 -38.13 -1.57 -12.14
N ARG A 165 -39.14 -2.05 -11.40
CA ARG A 165 -40.20 -1.23 -10.81
C ARG A 165 -40.31 -1.53 -9.31
N GLY A 166 -40.19 -0.49 -8.49
CA GLY A 166 -40.22 -0.65 -7.04
C GLY A 166 -39.97 0.63 -6.25
N PRO A 167 -40.07 0.57 -4.91
CA PRO A 167 -39.96 1.73 -4.04
C PRO A 167 -38.54 2.33 -4.05
N SER A 168 -38.45 3.66 -3.92
CA SER A 168 -37.17 4.38 -3.91
C SER A 168 -36.25 3.95 -2.76
N THR A 169 -34.97 3.72 -3.04
CA THR A 169 -33.96 3.39 -2.02
C THR A 169 -33.22 4.60 -1.45
N ALA A 170 -33.49 5.81 -1.93
CA ALA A 170 -32.72 7.02 -1.62
C ALA A 170 -32.64 7.31 -0.10
N GLY A 171 -33.72 7.03 0.64
CA GLY A 171 -33.74 7.20 2.10
C GLY A 171 -32.76 6.27 2.84
N TYR A 172 -32.58 5.04 2.36
CA TYR A 172 -31.61 4.09 2.93
C TYR A 172 -30.18 4.54 2.66
N ASP A 173 -29.91 5.08 1.46
CA ASP A 173 -28.59 5.59 1.08
C ASP A 173 -28.18 6.81 1.90
N ALA A 174 -29.12 7.75 2.12
CA ALA A 174 -28.90 8.88 3.01
C ALA A 174 -28.63 8.45 4.46
N ALA A 175 -29.38 7.46 4.97
CA ALA A 175 -29.17 6.92 6.32
C ALA A 175 -27.80 6.23 6.46
N LEU A 176 -27.38 5.43 5.47
CA LEU A 176 -26.05 4.82 5.44
C LEU A 176 -24.93 5.86 5.40
N ALA A 177 -25.09 6.91 4.59
CA ALA A 177 -24.12 8.00 4.51
C ALA A 177 -23.99 8.76 5.85
N ALA A 178 -25.11 9.07 6.50
CA ALA A 178 -25.13 9.73 7.81
C ALA A 178 -24.48 8.87 8.90
N LEU A 179 -24.79 7.57 8.95
CA LEU A 179 -24.20 6.65 9.92
C LEU A 179 -22.70 6.42 9.66
N GLY A 180 -22.28 6.34 8.40
CA GLY A 180 -20.88 6.26 8.03
C GLY A 180 -20.11 7.51 8.42
N LEU A 181 -20.69 8.71 8.21
CA LEU A 181 -20.07 9.97 8.61
C LEU A 181 -19.88 10.02 10.13
N LEU A 182 -20.90 9.59 10.88
CA LEU A 182 -20.84 9.51 12.33
C LEU A 182 -19.73 8.54 12.80
N ALA A 183 -19.57 7.40 12.13
CA ALA A 183 -18.50 6.44 12.40
C ALA A 183 -17.11 7.05 12.11
N ALA A 184 -16.93 7.70 10.96
CA ALA A 184 -15.67 8.33 10.57
C ALA A 184 -15.28 9.47 11.52
N VAL A 185 -16.24 10.33 11.91
CA VAL A 185 -16.02 11.39 12.90
C VAL A 185 -15.65 10.79 14.27
N SER A 186 -16.35 9.75 14.71
CA SER A 186 -16.04 9.07 15.97
C SER A 186 -14.64 8.48 15.97
N LEU A 187 -14.22 7.87 14.86
CA LEU A 187 -12.87 7.31 14.67
C LEU A 187 -11.81 8.42 14.66
N ALA A 188 -12.04 9.52 13.94
CA ALA A 188 -11.14 10.66 13.89
C ALA A 188 -10.96 11.32 15.27
N LEU A 189 -12.05 11.45 16.04
CA LEU A 189 -12.02 11.97 17.41
C LEU A 189 -11.29 11.02 18.37
N LEU A 190 -11.46 9.70 18.23
CA LEU A 190 -10.70 8.69 18.98
C LEU A 190 -9.20 8.78 18.65
N ALA A 191 -8.84 8.94 17.38
CA ALA A 191 -7.45 9.15 16.95
C ALA A 191 -6.88 10.47 17.48
N ALA A 192 -7.62 11.57 17.44
CA ALA A 192 -7.20 12.85 17.99
C ALA A 192 -7.04 12.82 19.53
N ARG A 193 -7.83 12.01 20.24
CA ARG A 193 -7.70 11.81 21.69
C ARG A 193 -6.55 10.90 22.07
N SER A 194 -6.29 9.81 21.32
CA SER A 194 -5.09 8.99 21.54
C SER A 194 -3.83 9.88 21.41
N VAL A 195 -3.84 10.79 20.44
CA VAL A 195 -2.85 11.84 20.22
C VAL A 195 -2.69 12.78 21.43
N ARG A 196 -3.78 13.25 22.06
CA ARG A 196 -3.71 14.10 23.28
C ARG A 196 -3.29 13.34 24.54
N SER A 197 -3.72 12.09 24.72
CA SER A 197 -3.40 11.28 25.90
C SER A 197 -1.91 10.93 25.99
N VAL A 198 -1.23 10.79 24.85
CA VAL A 198 0.22 10.64 24.76
C VAL A 198 0.96 11.93 25.15
N ARG A 199 0.35 13.09 24.92
CA ARG A 199 0.93 14.40 25.26
C ARG A 199 0.88 14.72 26.76
N GLN A 200 0.08 13.98 27.53
CA GLN A 200 -0.13 14.18 28.97
C GLN A 200 0.44 13.03 29.84
N ARG A 201 1.08 12.04 29.23
CA ARG A 201 1.60 10.84 29.93
C ARG A 201 3.12 10.65 29.80
N THR A 202 3.83 11.67 29.36
CA THR A 202 5.29 11.78 29.52
C THR A 202 5.60 12.24 30.95
N GLU A 203 5.35 11.37 31.92
CA GLU A 203 6.08 11.32 33.19
C GLU A 203 6.65 9.91 33.33
N PRO A 204 7.90 9.74 33.82
CA PRO A 204 8.60 8.49 33.77
C PRO A 204 8.04 7.53 34.83
N ALA A 205 7.50 6.40 34.39
CA ALA A 205 7.28 5.27 35.28
C ALA A 205 8.62 4.54 35.43
N ASP A 206 9.28 4.86 36.54
CA ASP A 206 10.43 4.18 37.10
C ASP A 206 10.13 2.68 37.29
N VAL A 207 10.94 1.82 36.68
CA VAL A 207 11.08 0.41 37.06
C VAL A 207 12.49 -0.06 36.69
N SER A 208 13.39 0.07 37.65
CA SER A 208 14.51 -0.83 37.84
C SER A 208 14.01 -2.29 37.95
N ALA A 209 14.58 -3.20 37.15
CA ALA A 209 14.41 -4.64 37.36
C ALA A 209 15.62 -5.42 36.82
N ALA A 210 16.22 -6.17 37.74
CA ALA A 210 17.43 -6.99 37.71
C ALA A 210 17.72 -7.80 36.42
N PRO A 211 19.02 -8.09 36.17
CA PRO A 211 19.45 -8.92 35.06
C PRO A 211 19.10 -10.38 35.37
N VAL A 212 18.32 -11.02 34.50
CA VAL A 212 18.24 -12.48 34.49
C VAL A 212 18.66 -12.93 33.10
N GLY A 213 19.97 -13.12 32.98
CA GLY A 213 20.56 -13.88 31.90
C GLY A 213 20.08 -15.32 32.00
N VAL A 214 19.51 -15.83 30.91
CA VAL A 214 19.35 -17.28 30.73
C VAL A 214 20.73 -17.77 30.33
N ASP A 215 21.37 -18.54 31.20
CA ASP A 215 22.62 -19.25 30.90
C ASP A 215 22.27 -20.54 30.13
N PRO A 216 22.56 -20.64 28.82
CA PRO A 216 22.27 -21.82 28.04
C PRO A 216 23.56 -22.64 27.99
N ALA A 217 23.84 -23.36 29.08
CA ALA A 217 24.90 -24.37 29.21
C ALA A 217 26.15 -24.14 28.32
N LEU A 218 27.06 -23.32 28.87
CA LEU A 218 28.52 -23.36 28.78
C LEU A 218 29.13 -24.41 27.84
N LEU A 219 29.56 -23.96 26.66
CA LEU A 219 30.95 -24.00 26.14
C LEU A 219 31.00 -23.68 24.62
N GLY A 220 29.87 -23.79 23.90
CA GLY A 220 29.78 -23.45 22.46
C GLY A 220 29.18 -22.08 22.10
N GLN A 221 28.37 -21.46 22.97
CA GLN A 221 27.59 -20.26 22.61
C GLN A 221 28.34 -18.92 22.77
N ARG A 222 29.44 -18.88 23.53
CA ARG A 222 30.23 -17.65 23.69
C ARG A 222 30.84 -17.19 22.36
N TRP A 223 31.25 -18.12 21.50
CA TRP A 223 31.79 -17.80 20.18
C TRP A 223 30.73 -17.20 19.24
N LEU A 224 29.52 -17.77 19.21
CA LEU A 224 28.39 -17.27 18.41
C LEU A 224 27.97 -15.83 18.78
N CYS A 225 28.16 -15.43 20.04
CA CYS A 225 27.90 -14.08 20.53
C CYS A 225 29.07 -13.11 20.33
N SER A 226 30.27 -13.60 20.01
CA SER A 226 31.43 -12.76 19.74
C SER A 226 31.23 -11.88 18.49
N PRO A 227 32.01 -10.78 18.33
CA PRO A 227 32.03 -9.99 17.11
C PRO A 227 32.16 -10.84 15.85
N THR A 228 33.13 -11.75 15.84
CA THR A 228 33.47 -12.66 14.74
C THR A 228 32.40 -13.71 14.49
N GLY A 229 31.90 -14.38 15.53
CA GLY A 229 30.86 -15.41 15.38
C GLY A 229 29.54 -14.85 14.86
N HIS A 230 29.15 -13.63 15.25
CA HIS A 230 27.98 -12.96 14.67
C HIS A 230 28.14 -12.72 13.16
N THR A 231 29.30 -12.20 12.73
CA THR A 231 29.57 -11.94 11.31
C THR A 231 29.57 -13.24 10.51
N LEU A 232 30.22 -14.29 11.00
CA LEU A 232 30.24 -15.60 10.34
C LEU A 232 28.85 -16.23 10.26
N THR A 233 28.03 -16.10 11.31
CA THR A 233 26.65 -16.58 11.29
C THR A 233 25.79 -15.79 10.31
N ALA A 234 25.99 -14.48 10.21
CA ALA A 234 25.29 -13.63 9.24
C ALA A 234 25.65 -14.00 7.80
N LEU A 235 26.94 -14.20 7.52
CA LEU A 235 27.43 -14.65 6.21
C LEU A 235 26.90 -16.06 5.86
N ALA A 236 26.93 -16.99 6.82
CA ALA A 236 26.38 -18.32 6.63
C ALA A 236 24.87 -18.28 6.36
N MET A 237 24.11 -17.48 7.11
CA MET A 237 22.67 -17.32 6.91
C MET A 237 22.35 -16.73 5.53
N LEU A 238 23.11 -15.71 5.10
CA LEU A 238 22.96 -15.14 3.77
C LEU A 238 23.31 -16.15 2.68
N ALA A 239 24.43 -16.88 2.82
CA ALA A 239 24.85 -17.91 1.88
C ALA A 239 23.82 -19.04 1.77
N VAL A 240 23.28 -19.52 2.90
CA VAL A 240 22.21 -20.53 2.92
C VAL A 240 20.94 -19.99 2.28
N ALA A 241 20.56 -18.73 2.51
CA ALA A 241 19.39 -18.13 1.87
C ALA A 241 19.54 -18.01 0.34
N VAL A 242 20.72 -17.58 -0.13
CA VAL A 242 21.05 -17.52 -1.56
C VAL A 242 21.09 -18.92 -2.18
N ALA A 243 21.78 -19.87 -1.54
CA ALA A 243 21.83 -21.26 -1.98
C ALA A 243 20.44 -21.89 -2.02
N PHE A 244 19.62 -21.67 -0.98
CA PHE A 244 18.23 -22.10 -0.94
C PHE A 244 17.48 -21.54 -2.14
N TYR A 245 17.63 -20.26 -2.47
CA TYR A 245 16.92 -19.66 -3.60
C TYR A 245 17.31 -20.28 -4.96
N PHE A 246 18.61 -20.40 -5.25
CA PHE A 246 19.10 -20.80 -6.57
C PHE A 246 19.20 -22.31 -6.79
N LEU A 247 19.51 -23.09 -5.76
CA LEU A 247 19.67 -24.54 -5.89
C LEU A 247 18.30 -25.23 -5.95
N ARG A 248 18.15 -26.07 -6.98
CA ARG A 248 16.92 -26.83 -7.26
C ARG A 248 17.07 -28.29 -6.85
N GLY A 249 15.94 -28.96 -6.59
CA GLY A 249 15.87 -30.36 -6.18
C GLY A 249 15.20 -30.52 -4.80
N PRO A 250 14.41 -31.58 -4.59
CA PRO A 250 13.61 -31.73 -3.37
C PRO A 250 14.50 -31.85 -2.12
N VAL A 251 15.58 -32.64 -2.19
CA VAL A 251 16.52 -32.85 -1.07
C VAL A 251 17.22 -31.54 -0.69
N CYS A 252 17.82 -30.84 -1.67
CA CYS A 252 18.48 -29.55 -1.45
C CYS A 252 17.52 -28.51 -0.87
N THR A 253 16.28 -28.47 -1.37
CA THR A 253 15.24 -27.54 -0.92
C THR A 253 14.90 -27.77 0.55
N VAL A 254 14.67 -29.01 0.95
CA VAL A 254 14.36 -29.35 2.35
C VAL A 254 15.57 -29.09 3.25
N ALA A 255 16.76 -29.56 2.86
CA ALA A 255 17.97 -29.41 3.66
C ALA A 255 18.34 -27.93 3.91
N LEU A 256 18.38 -27.12 2.85
CA LEU A 256 18.70 -25.69 2.95
C LEU A 256 17.58 -24.90 3.65
N GLY A 257 16.32 -25.30 3.48
CA GLY A 257 15.18 -24.70 4.18
C GLY A 257 15.25 -24.94 5.69
N LEU A 258 15.52 -26.19 6.10
CA LEU A 258 15.72 -26.55 7.50
C LEU A 258 16.94 -25.85 8.09
N ALA A 259 18.06 -25.78 7.35
CA ALA A 259 19.25 -25.07 7.78
C ALA A 259 18.96 -23.56 7.99
N LEU A 260 18.23 -22.93 7.08
CA LEU A 260 17.84 -21.53 7.20
C LEU A 260 16.96 -21.29 8.43
N VAL A 261 15.94 -22.13 8.63
CA VAL A 261 15.05 -22.06 9.80
C VAL A 261 15.85 -22.27 11.09
N ALA A 262 16.77 -23.23 11.13
CA ALA A 262 17.63 -23.47 12.28
C ALA A 262 18.52 -22.25 12.60
N LEU A 263 19.14 -21.63 11.60
CA LEU A 263 19.95 -20.42 11.77
C LEU A 263 19.09 -19.25 12.29
N ILE A 264 17.87 -19.07 11.78
CA ILE A 264 16.92 -18.03 12.26
C ILE A 264 16.49 -18.32 13.70
N LEU A 265 16.23 -19.59 14.04
CA LEU A 265 15.91 -20.03 15.39
C LEU A 265 17.03 -19.73 16.38
N LEU A 266 18.29 -19.84 15.97
CA LEU A 266 19.46 -19.48 16.77
C LEU A 266 19.62 -17.96 16.88
N ARG A 267 19.52 -17.24 15.75
CA ARG A 267 19.79 -15.81 15.63
C ARG A 267 18.64 -15.07 14.95
N LEU A 268 17.55 -14.89 15.70
CA LEU A 268 16.36 -14.18 15.24
C LEU A 268 16.69 -12.74 14.82
N ASP A 269 17.66 -12.08 15.47
CA ASP A 269 18.17 -10.76 15.10
C ASP A 269 18.73 -10.73 13.66
N LEU A 270 19.48 -11.77 13.28
CA LEU A 270 19.99 -11.92 11.91
C LEU A 270 18.89 -12.28 10.93
N GLY A 271 17.91 -13.07 11.34
CA GLY A 271 16.71 -13.36 10.54
C GLY A 271 15.94 -12.08 10.19
N LEU A 272 15.74 -11.18 11.17
CA LEU A 272 15.09 -9.88 10.95
C LEU A 272 15.90 -8.98 10.00
N ALA A 273 17.24 -9.04 10.06
CA ALA A 273 18.09 -8.35 9.09
C ALA A 273 17.96 -8.96 7.69
N LEU A 274 17.86 -10.29 7.58
CA LEU A 274 17.65 -10.98 6.31
C LEU A 274 16.29 -10.64 5.68
N VAL A 275 15.23 -10.39 6.47
CA VAL A 275 13.96 -9.85 5.94
C VAL A 275 14.21 -8.53 5.20
N ALA A 276 14.99 -7.61 5.79
CA ALA A 276 15.31 -6.33 5.16
C ALA A 276 16.17 -6.47 3.90
N VAL A 277 17.08 -7.45 3.85
CA VAL A 277 17.87 -7.77 2.64
C VAL A 277 16.99 -8.36 1.54
N ALA A 278 16.05 -9.24 1.89
CA ALA A 278 15.23 -10.00 0.94
C ALA A 278 14.05 -9.21 0.38
N ALA A 279 13.55 -8.20 1.10
CA ALA A 279 12.40 -7.37 0.72
C ALA A 279 12.36 -6.91 -0.75
N PRO A 280 13.43 -6.30 -1.33
CA PRO A 280 13.40 -5.84 -2.73
C PRO A 280 13.28 -6.97 -3.76
N PHE A 281 13.57 -8.22 -3.39
CA PHE A 281 13.53 -9.37 -4.29
C PHE A 281 12.17 -10.08 -4.30
N HIS A 282 11.10 -9.42 -3.86
CA HIS A 282 9.77 -10.03 -3.72
C HIS A 282 9.15 -10.54 -5.04
N LEU A 283 9.52 -9.95 -6.18
CA LEU A 283 9.08 -10.39 -7.51
C LEU A 283 9.76 -11.68 -7.99
N HIS A 284 10.83 -12.07 -7.32
CA HIS A 284 11.60 -13.27 -7.62
C HIS A 284 11.06 -14.44 -6.79
N LEU A 285 10.03 -15.09 -7.34
CA LEU A 285 9.28 -16.13 -6.65
C LEU A 285 9.95 -17.50 -6.82
N ARG A 286 10.00 -18.24 -5.72
CA ARG A 286 10.45 -19.63 -5.67
C ARG A 286 9.26 -20.58 -5.67
N PRO A 287 9.19 -21.55 -6.60
CA PRO A 287 8.16 -22.58 -6.58
C PRO A 287 8.43 -23.57 -5.44
N LEU A 288 7.46 -23.78 -4.56
CA LEU A 288 7.48 -24.75 -3.46
C LEU A 288 6.10 -25.38 -3.32
N LEU A 289 6.04 -26.71 -3.33
CA LEU A 289 4.79 -27.48 -3.13
C LEU A 289 3.63 -27.02 -4.04
N GLY A 290 3.92 -26.74 -5.31
CA GLY A 290 2.91 -26.28 -6.29
C GLY A 290 2.46 -24.83 -6.11
N LYS A 291 3.06 -24.08 -5.17
CA LYS A 291 2.79 -22.64 -4.94
C LYS A 291 4.06 -21.82 -5.15
N GLN A 292 3.91 -20.50 -5.23
CA GLN A 292 5.01 -19.57 -5.44
C GLN A 292 5.18 -18.66 -4.23
N PHE A 293 6.39 -18.57 -3.69
CA PHE A 293 6.71 -17.79 -2.50
C PHE A 293 7.90 -16.88 -2.75
N SER A 294 7.86 -15.66 -2.25
CA SER A 294 9.03 -14.79 -2.26
C SER A 294 10.00 -15.15 -1.13
N MET A 295 11.28 -14.81 -1.29
CA MET A 295 12.25 -15.02 -0.19
C MET A 295 11.90 -14.22 1.07
N VAL A 296 11.38 -12.99 0.92
CA VAL A 296 10.99 -12.16 2.07
C VAL A 296 9.81 -12.79 2.83
N GLU A 297 8.84 -13.37 2.14
CA GLU A 297 7.72 -14.11 2.73
C GLU A 297 8.23 -15.33 3.52
N LEU A 298 9.11 -16.14 2.93
CA LEU A 298 9.64 -17.32 3.61
C LEU A 298 10.45 -16.95 4.86
N VAL A 299 11.28 -15.90 4.77
CA VAL A 299 12.13 -15.46 5.89
C VAL A 299 11.30 -14.80 6.99
N VAL A 300 10.29 -13.97 6.67
CA VAL A 300 9.43 -13.36 7.71
C VAL A 300 8.60 -14.41 8.43
N LEU A 301 8.09 -15.43 7.72
CA LEU A 301 7.31 -16.51 8.31
C LEU A 301 8.21 -17.38 9.19
N ALA A 302 9.42 -17.72 8.75
CA ALA A 302 10.40 -18.43 9.57
C ALA A 302 10.77 -17.63 10.83
N CYS A 303 10.98 -16.31 10.71
CA CYS A 303 11.17 -15.42 11.86
C CYS A 303 9.95 -15.42 12.79
N GLY A 304 8.75 -15.37 12.24
CA GLY A 304 7.48 -15.40 12.98
C GLY A 304 7.31 -16.69 13.77
N CYS A 305 7.58 -17.85 13.15
CA CYS A 305 7.58 -19.16 13.81
C CYS A 305 8.65 -19.22 14.91
N ALA A 306 9.87 -18.75 14.64
CA ALA A 306 10.94 -18.70 15.63
C ALA A 306 10.59 -17.80 16.82
N TRP A 307 9.98 -16.65 16.54
CA TRP A 307 9.48 -15.71 17.55
C TRP A 307 8.36 -16.33 18.40
N ALA A 308 7.37 -16.95 17.77
CA ALA A 308 6.26 -17.62 18.44
C ALA A 308 6.75 -18.80 19.30
N LEU A 309 7.69 -19.62 18.80
CA LEU A 309 8.28 -20.72 19.55
C LEU A 309 9.06 -20.22 20.78
N ARG A 310 9.88 -19.18 20.62
CA ARG A 310 10.58 -18.54 21.75
C ARG A 310 9.60 -18.01 22.80
N TRP A 311 8.44 -17.52 22.37
CA TRP A 311 7.38 -17.07 23.27
C TRP A 311 6.68 -18.23 23.98
N ALA A 312 6.33 -19.31 23.26
CA ALA A 312 5.74 -20.52 23.83
C ALA A 312 6.66 -21.20 24.86
N ILE A 313 7.95 -21.36 24.54
CA ILE A 313 8.96 -21.92 25.46
C ILE A 313 9.03 -21.09 26.75
N ARG A 314 8.95 -19.75 26.65
CA ARG A 314 8.90 -18.89 27.84
C ARG A 314 7.69 -19.20 28.71
N ILE A 315 6.49 -19.29 28.12
CA ILE A 315 5.24 -19.58 28.85
C ILE A 315 5.33 -20.92 29.58
N VAL A 316 5.83 -21.96 28.90
CA VAL A 316 5.98 -23.31 29.47
C VAL A 316 7.01 -23.31 30.61
N ARG A 317 8.19 -22.71 30.40
CA ARG A 317 9.24 -22.63 31.43
C ARG A 317 8.83 -21.82 32.66
N THR A 318 7.93 -20.86 32.50
CA THR A 318 7.38 -20.09 33.62
C THR A 318 6.20 -20.77 34.33
N GLY A 319 5.85 -22.02 33.98
CA GLY A 319 4.86 -22.83 34.71
C GLY A 319 3.39 -22.58 34.34
N GLY A 320 3.11 -22.25 33.08
CA GLY A 320 1.75 -22.13 32.53
C GLY A 320 1.17 -20.71 32.51
N LEU A 321 -0.02 -20.55 31.92
CA LEU A 321 -0.86 -19.33 31.93
C LEU A 321 -1.35 -18.94 33.34
N ARG A 322 -0.64 -19.32 34.41
CA ARG A 322 -0.74 -18.56 35.64
C ARG A 322 -0.34 -17.15 35.22
N PRO A 323 -1.21 -16.14 35.33
CA PRO A 323 -0.72 -14.81 35.23
C PRO A 323 0.30 -14.75 36.38
N ALA A 324 1.59 -14.78 36.06
CA ALA A 324 2.42 -13.76 36.63
C ALA A 324 1.52 -12.53 36.49
N ARG A 325 1.01 -12.01 37.61
CA ARG A 325 0.33 -10.70 37.63
C ARG A 325 1.18 -9.65 36.91
N ASN A 326 2.43 -9.99 36.57
CA ASN A 326 3.38 -9.24 35.80
C ASN A 326 3.73 -9.79 34.40
N GLY A 327 3.17 -10.87 33.84
CA GLY A 327 3.64 -11.50 32.57
C GLY A 327 2.82 -11.10 31.35
N LEU A 328 1.57 -11.58 31.30
CA LEU A 328 0.54 -11.09 30.37
C LEU A 328 0.21 -9.62 30.64
N GLN A 329 0.22 -9.23 31.91
CA GLN A 329 0.23 -7.82 32.30
C GLN A 329 1.49 -7.09 31.83
N ARG A 330 2.72 -7.63 31.74
CA ARG A 330 3.85 -6.88 31.11
C ARG A 330 3.75 -6.78 29.58
N LEU A 331 3.15 -7.76 28.91
CA LEU A 331 2.81 -7.65 27.49
C LEU A 331 1.67 -6.62 27.27
N ALA A 332 0.71 -6.56 28.20
CA ALA A 332 -0.43 -5.63 28.21
C ALA A 332 -0.15 -4.26 28.88
N LEU A 333 0.93 -4.10 29.67
CA LEU A 333 1.35 -2.89 30.41
C LEU A 333 2.50 -2.16 29.75
N ARG A 334 3.11 -2.70 28.68
CA ARG A 334 3.65 -1.78 27.67
C ARG A 334 2.47 -1.20 26.91
N ARG A 335 1.83 -0.19 27.52
CA ARG A 335 0.71 0.54 26.91
C ARG A 335 1.03 0.72 25.43
N PRO A 336 0.16 0.27 24.52
CA PRO A 336 0.45 0.37 23.11
C PRO A 336 0.77 1.83 22.82
N ALA A 337 1.94 2.08 22.25
CA ALA A 337 2.28 3.41 21.80
C ALA A 337 1.21 3.85 20.80
N ALA A 338 0.98 5.15 20.65
CA ALA A 338 0.02 5.61 19.63
C ALA A 338 0.35 5.06 18.24
N LEU A 339 1.64 4.78 17.95
CA LEU A 339 2.08 4.10 16.75
C LEU A 339 1.61 2.63 16.67
N ASP A 340 1.68 1.88 17.78
CA ASP A 340 1.18 0.49 17.86
C ASP A 340 -0.34 0.46 17.58
N LEU A 341 -1.10 1.40 18.15
CA LEU A 341 -2.55 1.53 17.92
C LEU A 341 -2.88 1.94 16.48
N ALA A 342 -2.09 2.85 15.88
CA ALA A 342 -2.28 3.27 14.50
C ALA A 342 -1.98 2.13 13.51
N ALA A 343 -0.93 1.34 13.76
CA ALA A 343 -0.62 0.15 12.98
C ALA A 343 -1.72 -0.91 13.09
N LEU A 344 -2.23 -1.17 14.30
CA LEU A 344 -3.35 -2.09 14.49
C LEU A 344 -4.62 -1.59 13.79
N ALA A 345 -4.96 -0.31 13.92
CA ALA A 345 -6.12 0.28 13.24
C ALA A 345 -6.00 0.16 11.72
N PHE A 346 -4.81 0.38 11.16
CA PHE A 346 -4.52 0.18 9.75
C PHE A 346 -4.78 -1.27 9.30
N VAL A 347 -4.25 -2.26 10.04
CA VAL A 347 -4.49 -3.69 9.76
C VAL A 347 -5.99 -4.01 9.83
N LEU A 348 -6.69 -3.53 10.85
CA LEU A 348 -8.13 -3.78 11.01
C LEU A 348 -8.95 -3.16 9.87
N VAL A 349 -8.64 -1.93 9.45
CA VAL A 349 -9.32 -1.29 8.30
C VAL A 349 -9.05 -2.04 7.00
N ALA A 350 -7.82 -2.50 6.76
CA ALA A 350 -7.52 -3.32 5.60
C ALA A 350 -8.35 -4.62 5.60
N VAL A 351 -8.45 -5.30 6.74
CA VAL A 351 -9.30 -6.50 6.90
C VAL A 351 -10.77 -6.18 6.68
N LEU A 352 -11.28 -5.07 7.22
CA LEU A 352 -12.67 -4.64 6.98
C LEU A 352 -12.92 -4.31 5.51
N SER A 353 -11.91 -3.81 4.79
CA SER A 353 -12.03 -3.49 3.37
C SER A 353 -12.18 -4.76 2.50
N LEU A 354 -11.90 -5.96 3.03
CA LEU A 354 -12.21 -7.22 2.37
C LEU A 354 -13.72 -7.40 2.11
N TYR A 355 -14.59 -6.82 2.95
CA TYR A 355 -16.03 -6.88 2.74
C TYR A 355 -16.48 -6.16 1.46
N ALA A 356 -15.71 -5.16 1.01
CA ALA A 356 -15.97 -4.43 -0.22
C ALA A 356 -15.33 -5.08 -1.47
N ALA A 357 -14.44 -6.05 -1.29
CA ALA A 357 -13.75 -6.72 -2.39
C ALA A 357 -14.67 -7.69 -3.13
N GLU A 358 -14.83 -7.46 -4.43
CA GLU A 358 -15.54 -8.35 -5.36
C GLU A 358 -14.69 -9.60 -5.63
N HIS A 359 -13.43 -9.42 -5.97
CA HIS A 359 -12.44 -10.48 -6.14
C HIS A 359 -11.72 -10.76 -4.81
N ARG A 360 -12.35 -11.58 -3.95
CA ARG A 360 -11.82 -11.88 -2.60
C ARG A 360 -10.50 -12.65 -2.58
N HIS A 361 -10.25 -13.47 -3.60
CA HIS A 361 -9.04 -14.32 -3.63
C HIS A 361 -7.76 -13.48 -3.77
N VAL A 362 -7.74 -12.49 -4.67
CA VAL A 362 -6.65 -11.52 -4.79
C VAL A 362 -6.55 -10.61 -3.56
N ALA A 363 -7.70 -10.18 -3.02
CA ALA A 363 -7.73 -9.37 -1.81
C ALA A 363 -7.08 -10.07 -0.61
N LEU A 364 -7.36 -11.37 -0.40
CA LEU A 364 -6.74 -12.18 0.64
C LEU A 364 -5.23 -12.34 0.43
N ARG A 365 -4.79 -12.50 -0.82
CA ARG A 365 -3.36 -12.55 -1.15
C ARG A 365 -2.68 -11.24 -0.78
N GLU A 366 -3.23 -10.10 -1.20
CA GLU A 366 -2.70 -8.78 -0.86
C GLU A 366 -2.69 -8.53 0.65
N LEU A 367 -3.79 -8.83 1.36
CA LEU A 367 -3.83 -8.72 2.83
C LEU A 367 -2.70 -9.50 3.49
N ARG A 368 -2.43 -10.72 3.03
CA ARG A 368 -1.36 -11.55 3.58
C ARG A 368 0.02 -10.91 3.35
N VAL A 369 0.36 -10.59 2.10
CA VAL A 369 1.73 -10.19 1.71
C VAL A 369 2.04 -8.72 1.91
N LEU A 370 1.05 -7.83 1.85
CA LEU A 370 1.22 -6.37 2.00
C LEU A 370 0.84 -5.84 3.38
N ILE A 371 -0.06 -6.53 4.10
CA ILE A 371 -0.57 -6.03 5.39
C ILE A 371 -0.06 -6.90 6.55
N PHE A 372 -0.43 -8.17 6.59
CA PHE A 372 -0.14 -9.04 7.74
C PHE A 372 1.34 -9.35 7.90
N GLU A 373 2.03 -9.75 6.84
CA GLU A 373 3.45 -10.09 6.90
C GLU A 373 4.34 -8.89 7.30
N PRO A 374 4.20 -7.69 6.68
CA PRO A 374 4.93 -6.51 7.14
C PRO A 374 4.53 -6.04 8.55
N ALA A 375 3.26 -6.15 8.93
CA ALA A 375 2.82 -5.84 10.30
C ALA A 375 3.38 -6.84 11.33
N LEU A 376 3.51 -8.12 10.97
CA LEU A 376 4.18 -9.14 11.77
C LEU A 376 5.67 -8.79 11.92
N PHE A 377 6.32 -8.34 10.85
CA PHE A 377 7.70 -7.86 10.92
C PHE A 377 7.85 -6.69 11.89
N TYR A 378 6.96 -5.69 11.82
CA TYR A 378 6.89 -4.61 12.80
C TYR A 378 6.69 -5.13 14.23
N LEU A 379 5.74 -6.05 14.43
CA LEU A 379 5.46 -6.64 15.74
C LEU A 379 6.69 -7.36 16.32
N MET A 380 7.45 -8.07 15.49
CA MET A 380 8.70 -8.72 15.91
C MET A 380 9.76 -7.68 16.29
N LEU A 381 10.01 -6.65 15.47
CA LEU A 381 10.92 -5.55 15.80
C LEU A 381 10.52 -4.84 17.12
N ARG A 382 9.22 -4.77 17.38
CA ARG A 382 8.61 -4.13 18.55
C ARG A 382 8.69 -4.96 19.84
N THR A 383 8.73 -6.29 19.74
CA THR A 383 8.63 -7.19 20.90
C THR A 383 9.93 -7.95 21.21
N VAL A 384 10.78 -8.17 20.20
CA VAL A 384 12.12 -8.73 20.39
C VAL A 384 13.00 -7.70 21.10
N ARG A 385 13.76 -8.15 22.11
CA ARG A 385 14.79 -7.32 22.74
C ARG A 385 16.02 -7.28 21.83
N LEU A 386 16.05 -6.28 20.95
CA LEU A 386 17.21 -5.99 20.12
C LEU A 386 18.14 -5.03 20.87
N ASP A 387 19.41 -5.37 20.96
CA ASP A 387 20.46 -4.46 21.42
C ASP A 387 20.89 -3.52 20.29
N GLY A 388 21.74 -2.54 20.61
CA GLY A 388 22.22 -1.58 19.60
C GLY A 388 22.97 -2.25 18.45
N ARG A 389 23.61 -3.39 18.67
CA ARG A 389 24.30 -4.13 17.60
C ARG A 389 23.29 -4.76 16.64
N ALA A 390 22.31 -5.50 17.16
CA ALA A 390 21.26 -6.12 16.36
C ALA A 390 20.48 -5.09 15.53
N VAL A 391 20.15 -3.94 16.10
CA VAL A 391 19.50 -2.85 15.35
C VAL A 391 20.39 -2.34 14.23
N ARG A 392 21.69 -2.15 14.48
CA ARG A 392 22.63 -1.79 13.41
C ARG A 392 22.66 -2.85 12.31
N THR A 393 22.66 -4.14 12.65
CA THR A 393 22.63 -5.23 11.66
C THR A 393 21.36 -5.23 10.82
N VAL A 394 20.19 -4.94 11.41
CA VAL A 394 18.94 -4.80 10.65
C VAL A 394 19.00 -3.62 9.68
N VAL A 395 19.56 -2.47 10.11
CA VAL A 395 19.79 -1.30 9.26
C VAL A 395 20.80 -1.62 8.14
N ASP A 396 21.88 -2.34 8.46
CA ASP A 396 22.87 -2.80 7.50
C ASP A 396 22.23 -3.76 6.48
N GLY A 397 21.22 -4.54 6.87
CA GLY A 397 20.43 -5.39 5.96
C GLY A 397 19.66 -4.59 4.91
N LEU A 398 19.00 -3.49 5.29
CA LEU A 398 18.35 -2.58 4.34
C LEU A 398 19.38 -1.95 3.38
N ALA A 399 20.53 -1.51 3.91
CA ALA A 399 21.62 -0.96 3.12
C ALA A 399 22.16 -1.99 2.12
N LEU A 400 22.39 -3.23 2.55
CA LEU A 400 22.87 -4.31 1.71
C LEU A 400 21.87 -4.65 0.60
N GLY A 401 20.56 -4.74 0.91
CA GLY A 401 19.52 -4.92 -0.09
C GLY A 401 19.49 -3.80 -1.12
N ALA A 402 19.62 -2.53 -0.69
CA ALA A 402 19.70 -1.37 -1.59
C ALA A 402 20.94 -1.41 -2.49
N VAL A 403 22.10 -1.73 -1.94
CA VAL A 403 23.34 -1.88 -2.73
C VAL A 403 23.22 -3.03 -3.72
N ALA A 404 22.66 -4.18 -3.33
CA ALA A 404 22.47 -5.31 -4.22
C ALA A 404 21.55 -4.94 -5.41
N VAL A 405 20.40 -4.31 -5.15
CA VAL A 405 19.51 -3.80 -6.20
C VAL A 405 20.22 -2.81 -7.13
N ALA A 406 21.00 -1.88 -6.56
CA ALA A 406 21.75 -0.91 -7.34
C ALA A 406 22.80 -1.58 -8.24
N LEU A 407 23.63 -2.47 -7.68
CA LEU A 407 24.70 -3.16 -8.42
C LEU A 407 24.14 -4.08 -9.51
N ILE A 408 23.11 -4.87 -9.21
CA ILE A 408 22.41 -5.69 -10.22
C ILE A 408 21.90 -4.79 -11.35
N GLY A 409 21.29 -3.66 -11.01
CA GLY A 409 20.79 -2.69 -11.97
C GLY A 409 21.89 -2.08 -12.84
N LEU A 410 23.01 -1.69 -12.24
CA LEU A 410 24.13 -1.08 -12.96
C LEU A 410 24.81 -2.08 -13.90
N VAL A 411 25.03 -3.31 -13.43
CA VAL A 411 25.62 -4.39 -14.26
C VAL A 411 24.69 -4.73 -15.42
N THR A 412 23.40 -4.96 -15.17
CA THR A 412 22.43 -5.28 -16.22
C THR A 412 22.28 -4.12 -17.21
N TYR A 413 22.22 -2.88 -16.73
CA TYR A 413 22.18 -1.68 -17.58
C TYR A 413 23.42 -1.57 -18.47
N ALA A 414 24.63 -1.80 -17.93
CA ALA A 414 25.87 -1.77 -18.68
C ALA A 414 25.92 -2.86 -19.77
N LEU A 415 25.40 -4.06 -19.47
CA LEU A 415 25.30 -5.17 -20.42
C LEU A 415 24.15 -5.00 -21.44
N GLY A 416 23.31 -3.96 -21.32
CA GLY A 416 22.10 -3.80 -22.15
C GLY A 416 20.99 -4.80 -21.84
N ILE A 417 21.11 -5.57 -20.76
CA ILE A 417 20.14 -6.59 -20.33
C ILE A 417 19.15 -5.92 -19.38
N HIS A 418 17.87 -6.31 -19.45
CA HIS A 418 16.81 -5.76 -18.58
C HIS A 418 16.70 -4.22 -18.64
N VAL A 419 17.09 -3.59 -19.75
CA VAL A 419 16.88 -2.15 -19.99
C VAL A 419 15.49 -1.95 -20.59
N ILE A 420 14.72 -1.00 -20.07
CA ILE A 420 13.48 -0.55 -20.71
C ILE A 420 13.80 0.71 -21.50
N THR A 421 13.44 0.72 -22.78
CA THR A 421 13.45 1.90 -23.63
C THR A 421 12.12 2.64 -23.47
N ALA A 422 12.19 3.91 -23.09
CA ALA A 422 11.05 4.80 -22.96
C ALA A 422 10.93 5.70 -24.21
N GLU A 423 10.31 6.88 -24.06
CA GLU A 423 10.10 7.86 -25.13
C GLU A 423 11.38 8.02 -25.97
N GLU A 424 11.26 7.82 -27.29
CA GLU A 424 12.37 7.93 -28.26
C GLU A 424 13.59 7.04 -27.96
N GLY A 425 13.37 5.83 -27.44
CA GLY A 425 14.45 4.87 -27.20
C GLY A 425 15.26 5.14 -25.93
N PHE A 426 14.80 6.06 -25.07
CA PHE A 426 15.55 6.48 -23.89
C PHE A 426 15.73 5.33 -22.89
N ARG A 427 16.97 4.90 -22.65
CA ARG A 427 17.32 3.72 -21.85
C ARG A 427 17.18 3.98 -20.36
N ARG A 428 16.51 3.07 -19.64
CA ARG A 428 16.25 3.19 -18.20
C ARG A 428 16.61 1.90 -17.44
N LEU A 429 17.28 2.08 -16.31
CA LEU A 429 17.67 1.01 -15.39
C LEU A 429 16.47 0.54 -14.57
N ARG A 430 16.08 -0.73 -14.70
CA ARG A 430 14.99 -1.36 -13.91
C ARG A 430 15.45 -2.35 -12.82
N SER A 431 16.68 -2.83 -12.90
CA SER A 431 17.21 -3.84 -11.97
C SER A 431 16.26 -5.06 -11.87
N VAL A 432 15.96 -5.49 -10.65
CA VAL A 432 15.09 -6.63 -10.29
C VAL A 432 13.58 -6.36 -10.45
N TYR A 433 13.19 -5.16 -10.87
CA TYR A 433 11.78 -4.78 -10.96
C TYR A 433 11.22 -4.84 -12.38
N GLY A 434 9.89 -4.88 -12.49
CA GLY A 434 9.18 -4.74 -13.76
C GLY A 434 9.21 -3.31 -14.33
N SER A 435 9.48 -2.29 -13.50
CA SER A 435 9.49 -0.88 -13.90
C SER A 435 10.70 -0.13 -13.31
N PRO A 436 11.34 0.79 -14.05
CA PRO A 436 12.39 1.64 -13.51
C PRO A 436 11.90 2.57 -12.39
N ASN A 437 10.60 2.88 -12.33
CA ASN A 437 10.05 3.70 -11.25
C ASN A 437 10.16 2.99 -9.89
N SER A 438 9.98 1.67 -9.87
CA SER A 438 10.12 0.84 -8.66
C SER A 438 11.54 0.90 -8.07
N VAL A 439 12.57 1.01 -8.91
CA VAL A 439 13.95 1.25 -8.46
C VAL A 439 14.03 2.57 -7.69
N GLY A 440 13.50 3.65 -8.26
CA GLY A 440 13.48 4.96 -7.62
C GLY A 440 12.65 4.98 -6.32
N LEU A 441 11.57 4.20 -6.25
CA LEU A 441 10.73 4.08 -5.06
C LEU A 441 11.46 3.40 -3.89
N TYR A 442 12.10 2.26 -4.15
CA TYR A 442 12.83 1.52 -3.14
C TYR A 442 14.14 2.21 -2.74
N LEU A 443 15.00 2.50 -3.73
CA LEU A 443 16.31 3.11 -3.46
C LEU A 443 16.19 4.53 -2.93
N GLY A 444 15.16 5.28 -3.34
CA GLY A 444 14.89 6.61 -2.82
C GLY A 444 14.58 6.64 -1.31
N ARG A 445 14.17 5.50 -0.72
CA ARG A 445 13.95 5.35 0.73
C ARG A 445 15.20 4.91 1.48
N ALA A 446 16.09 4.19 0.81
CA ALA A 446 17.38 3.79 1.37
C ALA A 446 18.42 4.92 1.32
N LEU A 447 18.44 5.72 0.25
CA LEU A 447 19.43 6.78 0.06
C LEU A 447 19.54 7.79 1.22
N PRO A 448 18.44 8.42 1.73
CA PRO A 448 18.56 9.38 2.83
C PRO A 448 19.13 8.76 4.10
N LEU A 449 18.87 7.47 4.35
CA LEU A 449 19.46 6.71 5.44
C LEU A 449 20.98 6.55 5.27
N LEU A 450 21.41 6.16 4.06
CA LEU A 450 22.83 6.02 3.73
C LEU A 450 23.58 7.34 3.92
N VAL A 451 23.03 8.42 3.36
CA VAL A 451 23.60 9.77 3.44
C VAL A 451 23.63 10.28 4.88
N ALA A 452 22.56 10.10 5.65
CA ALA A 452 22.52 10.56 7.03
C ALA A 452 23.59 9.89 7.90
N VAL A 453 23.74 8.56 7.81
CA VAL A 453 24.78 7.85 8.57
C VAL A 453 26.18 8.26 8.10
N ALA A 454 26.42 8.38 6.78
CA ALA A 454 27.71 8.79 6.23
C ALA A 454 28.14 10.18 6.72
N LEU A 455 27.22 11.16 6.69
CA LEU A 455 27.53 12.54 7.04
C LEU A 455 27.53 12.79 8.55
N PHE A 456 26.60 12.18 9.30
CA PHE A 456 26.30 12.56 10.69
C PHE A 456 26.63 11.51 11.74
N GLY A 457 27.08 10.29 11.36
CA GLY A 457 27.24 9.13 12.24
C GLY A 457 28.31 9.19 13.35
N GLY A 458 28.83 10.37 13.71
CA GLY A 458 29.81 10.56 14.79
C GLY A 458 31.24 10.09 14.48
N ALA A 459 32.23 10.62 15.19
CA ALA A 459 33.64 10.33 14.96
C ALA A 459 34.02 8.87 15.32
N ARG A 460 33.39 8.31 16.36
CA ARG A 460 33.63 6.94 16.83
C ARG A 460 33.21 5.86 15.81
N CYS A 461 32.42 6.21 14.80
CA CYS A 461 31.95 5.29 13.75
C CYS A 461 32.55 5.60 12.35
N ARG A 462 33.81 6.07 12.27
CA ARG A 462 34.44 6.50 11.00
C ARG A 462 34.38 5.44 9.89
N SER A 463 34.65 4.18 10.20
CA SER A 463 34.57 3.08 9.22
C SER A 463 33.13 2.92 8.68
N ARG A 464 32.13 2.93 9.56
CA ARG A 464 30.72 2.82 9.16
C ARG A 464 30.27 4.01 8.30
N ARG A 465 30.73 5.21 8.62
CA ARG A 465 30.49 6.41 7.80
C ARG A 465 31.04 6.24 6.39
N LEU A 466 32.26 5.72 6.26
CA LEU A 466 32.88 5.44 4.97
C LEU A 466 32.11 4.37 4.19
N VAL A 467 31.77 3.24 4.82
CA VAL A 467 31.00 2.16 4.18
C VAL A 467 29.65 2.66 3.67
N TYR A 468 28.92 3.43 4.48
CA TYR A 468 27.63 3.99 4.09
C TYR A 468 27.77 5.06 2.99
N GLY A 469 28.84 5.85 3.01
CA GLY A 469 29.17 6.79 1.94
C GLY A 469 29.47 6.09 0.62
N LEU A 470 30.27 5.02 0.65
CA LEU A 470 30.57 4.18 -0.52
C LEU A 470 29.32 3.46 -1.03
N ALA A 471 28.45 2.99 -0.14
CA ALA A 471 27.17 2.37 -0.50
C ALA A 471 26.20 3.36 -1.16
N ALA A 472 26.23 4.65 -0.76
CA ALA A 472 25.37 5.67 -1.35
C ALA A 472 25.70 5.95 -2.83
N LEU A 473 26.94 5.73 -3.28
CA LEU A 473 27.37 6.01 -4.65
C LEU A 473 26.65 5.15 -5.71
N PRO A 474 26.71 3.79 -5.68
CA PRO A 474 25.99 2.98 -6.65
C PRO A 474 24.47 3.16 -6.51
N VAL A 475 23.96 3.35 -5.29
CA VAL A 475 22.53 3.61 -5.05
C VAL A 475 22.07 4.91 -5.71
N GLY A 476 22.81 6.00 -5.52
CA GLY A 476 22.54 7.29 -6.16
C GLY A 476 22.61 7.20 -7.68
N LEU A 477 23.65 6.55 -8.22
CA LEU A 477 23.80 6.34 -9.67
C LEU A 477 22.65 5.52 -10.26
N ALA A 478 22.23 4.45 -9.59
CA ALA A 478 21.10 3.63 -10.02
C ALA A 478 19.78 4.43 -10.01
N ILE A 479 19.56 5.31 -9.03
CA ILE A 479 18.40 6.21 -9.02
C ILE A 479 18.44 7.16 -10.23
N ILE A 480 19.59 7.75 -10.53
CA ILE A 480 19.77 8.64 -11.70
C ILE A 480 19.44 7.89 -13.00
N LEU A 481 20.06 6.71 -13.20
CA LEU A 481 19.87 5.91 -14.42
C LEU A 481 18.47 5.25 -14.51
N SER A 482 17.70 5.21 -13.42
CA SER A 482 16.30 4.79 -13.49
C SER A 482 15.42 5.82 -14.23
N PHE A 483 15.86 7.08 -14.26
CA PHE A 483 15.11 8.22 -14.79
C PHE A 483 13.64 8.25 -14.31
N SER A 484 13.42 7.86 -13.04
CA SER A 484 12.14 8.01 -12.37
C SER A 484 11.93 9.48 -12.05
N LYS A 485 10.97 10.12 -12.74
CA LYS A 485 10.64 11.54 -12.54
C LYS A 485 10.26 11.81 -11.06
N GLY A 486 9.46 10.93 -10.46
CA GLY A 486 9.06 11.05 -9.05
C GLY A 486 10.22 10.93 -8.07
N ALA A 487 11.19 10.05 -8.33
CA ALA A 487 12.38 9.94 -7.49
C ALA A 487 13.30 11.16 -7.63
N LEU A 488 13.57 11.59 -8.86
CA LEU A 488 14.55 12.63 -9.17
C LEU A 488 14.05 14.04 -8.85
N LEU A 489 12.76 14.32 -9.06
CA LEU A 489 12.20 15.66 -8.89
C LEU A 489 11.55 15.89 -7.52
N LEU A 490 11.08 14.82 -6.85
CA LEU A 490 10.35 14.95 -5.58
C LEU A 490 11.00 14.14 -4.45
N GLY A 491 11.05 12.81 -4.58
CA GLY A 491 11.44 11.90 -3.49
C GLY A 491 12.83 12.18 -2.92
N VAL A 492 13.87 12.09 -3.75
CA VAL A 492 15.26 12.30 -3.31
C VAL A 492 15.50 13.75 -2.87
N PRO A 493 15.17 14.80 -3.64
CA PRO A 493 15.44 16.18 -3.25
C PRO A 493 14.78 16.55 -1.91
N LEU A 494 13.50 16.21 -1.72
CA LEU A 494 12.79 16.52 -0.48
C LEU A 494 13.31 15.70 0.71
N SER A 495 13.73 14.45 0.48
CA SER A 495 14.37 13.65 1.54
C SER A 495 15.71 14.25 2.00
N LEU A 496 16.55 14.71 1.07
CA LEU A 496 17.85 15.33 1.38
C LEU A 496 17.69 16.72 1.99
N LEU A 497 16.74 17.52 1.50
CA LEU A 497 16.34 18.78 2.13
C LEU A 497 15.92 18.53 3.59
N THR A 498 15.14 17.48 3.84
CA THR A 498 14.70 17.12 5.19
C THR A 498 15.89 16.81 6.11
N LEU A 499 16.90 16.07 5.63
CA LEU A 499 18.12 15.84 6.41
C LEU A 499 18.79 17.18 6.79
N GLY A 500 18.92 18.08 5.81
CA GLY A 500 19.52 19.40 6.00
C GLY A 500 18.75 20.27 7.00
N LEU A 501 17.43 20.34 6.86
CA LEU A 501 16.55 21.10 7.76
C LEU A 501 16.57 20.57 9.19
N LEU A 502 16.56 19.25 9.37
CA LEU A 502 16.55 18.63 10.70
C LEU A 502 17.89 18.76 11.42
N MET A 503 19.00 18.71 10.69
CA MET A 503 20.35 18.89 11.26
C MET A 503 20.73 20.36 11.47
N GLY A 504 20.14 21.29 10.71
CA GLY A 504 20.34 22.73 10.87
C GLY A 504 21.73 23.25 10.44
N GLY A 505 22.02 24.51 10.77
CA GLY A 505 23.29 25.18 10.45
C GLY A 505 23.63 25.15 8.96
N ARG A 506 24.89 24.83 8.61
CA ARG A 506 25.34 24.71 7.22
C ARG A 506 24.59 23.64 6.40
N TRP A 507 24.02 22.63 7.05
CA TRP A 507 23.33 21.54 6.36
C TRP A 507 21.96 21.96 5.83
N ARG A 508 21.31 22.95 6.46
CA ARG A 508 20.10 23.58 5.91
C ARG A 508 20.38 24.19 4.54
N TRP A 509 21.47 24.92 4.41
CA TRP A 509 21.87 25.55 3.16
C TRP A 509 22.32 24.51 2.12
N ALA A 510 23.05 23.47 2.54
CA ALA A 510 23.37 22.35 1.65
C ALA A 510 22.11 21.65 1.10
N GLY A 511 21.11 21.42 1.94
CA GLY A 511 19.82 20.84 1.51
C GLY A 511 19.07 21.74 0.52
N LEU A 512 19.03 23.05 0.77
CA LEU A 512 18.43 24.03 -0.16
C LEU A 512 19.20 24.10 -1.48
N ALA A 513 20.54 24.05 -1.43
CA ALA A 513 21.39 24.03 -2.60
C ALA A 513 21.14 22.77 -3.46
N VAL A 514 20.93 21.60 -2.84
CA VAL A 514 20.54 20.37 -3.56
C VAL A 514 19.22 20.56 -4.29
N VAL A 515 18.20 21.14 -3.65
CA VAL A 515 16.90 21.41 -4.30
C VAL A 515 17.06 22.40 -5.45
N ALA A 516 17.83 23.48 -5.26
CA ALA A 516 18.12 24.45 -6.32
C ALA A 516 18.87 23.81 -7.50
N ALA A 517 19.88 22.97 -7.21
CA ALA A 517 20.63 22.24 -8.23
C ALA A 517 19.74 21.26 -9.01
N VAL A 518 18.82 20.56 -8.33
CA VAL A 518 17.86 19.67 -8.98
C VAL A 518 16.84 20.46 -9.80
N ALA A 519 16.37 21.62 -9.33
CA ALA A 519 15.49 22.48 -10.11
C ALA A 519 16.18 22.95 -11.40
N LEU A 520 17.44 23.38 -11.31
CA LEU A 520 18.24 23.79 -12.46
C LEU A 520 18.53 22.62 -13.42
N ALA A 521 18.91 21.46 -12.89
CA ALA A 521 19.07 20.24 -13.68
C ALA A 521 17.75 19.80 -14.31
N GLY A 522 16.63 20.00 -13.62
CA GLY A 522 15.28 19.76 -14.11
C GLY A 522 14.97 20.59 -15.36
N VAL A 523 15.34 21.88 -15.37
CA VAL A 523 15.22 22.73 -16.56
C VAL A 523 16.02 22.16 -17.74
N ALA A 524 17.26 21.72 -17.51
CA ALA A 524 18.06 21.09 -18.55
C ALA A 524 17.44 19.75 -19.02
N LEU A 525 16.91 18.96 -18.08
CA LEU A 525 16.27 17.68 -18.38
C LEU A 525 15.00 17.86 -19.22
N LEU A 526 14.25 18.95 -19.10
CA LEU A 526 13.06 19.21 -19.92
C LEU A 526 13.34 19.19 -21.43
N ASN A 527 14.59 19.42 -21.85
CA ASN A 527 15.01 19.30 -23.25
C ASN A 527 15.23 17.85 -23.71
N THR A 528 15.08 16.86 -22.82
CA THR A 528 15.19 15.44 -23.16
C THR A 528 13.81 14.85 -23.48
N PRO A 529 13.71 13.86 -24.39
CA PRO A 529 12.44 13.25 -24.77
C PRO A 529 11.64 12.71 -23.57
N ARG A 530 12.34 12.23 -22.54
CA ARG A 530 11.75 11.67 -21.32
C ARG A 530 11.02 12.69 -20.46
N PHE A 531 11.53 13.92 -20.39
CA PHE A 531 11.02 14.97 -19.49
C PHE A 531 10.27 16.07 -20.24
N ALA A 532 10.42 16.19 -21.56
CA ALA A 532 9.64 17.12 -22.38
C ALA A 532 8.11 16.95 -22.19
N SER A 533 7.65 15.70 -22.08
CA SER A 533 6.23 15.36 -21.83
C SER A 533 5.71 15.69 -20.43
N LEU A 534 6.54 16.21 -19.51
CA LEU A 534 6.06 16.60 -18.17
C LEU A 534 5.07 17.76 -18.20
N LEU A 535 5.22 18.66 -19.17
CA LEU A 535 4.41 19.87 -19.29
C LEU A 535 3.28 19.72 -20.30
N ASP A 536 3.16 18.55 -20.95
CA ASP A 536 2.08 18.25 -21.89
C ASP A 536 0.97 17.44 -21.19
N PRO A 537 -0.17 18.05 -20.85
CA PRO A 537 -1.31 17.34 -20.27
C PRO A 537 -2.17 16.63 -21.32
N SER A 538 -1.89 16.80 -22.61
CA SER A 538 -2.71 16.30 -23.72
C SER A 538 -2.23 14.99 -24.32
N SER A 539 -0.95 14.62 -24.10
CA SER A 539 -0.38 13.37 -24.60
C SER A 539 0.62 12.74 -23.63
N GLY A 540 1.05 11.51 -23.94
CA GLY A 540 2.11 10.81 -23.21
C GLY A 540 1.80 10.45 -21.75
N THR A 541 2.86 10.24 -20.97
CA THR A 541 2.75 9.71 -19.59
C THR A 541 2.00 10.61 -18.61
N THR A 542 2.06 11.93 -18.79
CA THR A 542 1.35 12.90 -17.95
C THR A 542 -0.15 12.85 -18.21
N PHE A 543 -0.57 12.77 -19.48
CA PHE A 543 -1.97 12.59 -19.85
C PHE A 543 -2.58 11.34 -19.20
N PHE A 544 -1.97 10.17 -19.37
CA PHE A 544 -2.49 8.92 -18.79
C PHE A 544 -2.54 8.98 -17.26
N ARG A 545 -1.57 9.63 -16.61
CA ARG A 545 -1.59 9.83 -15.15
C ARG A 545 -2.77 10.69 -14.70
N LEU A 546 -3.08 11.78 -15.40
CA LEU A 546 -4.23 12.64 -15.09
C LEU A 546 -5.56 11.90 -15.29
N GLN A 547 -5.70 11.12 -16.36
CA GLN A 547 -6.90 10.32 -16.60
C GLN A 547 -7.09 9.22 -15.55
N LEU A 548 -5.99 8.55 -15.17
CA LEU A 548 -5.99 7.59 -14.07
C LEU A 548 -6.43 8.23 -12.75
N TRP A 549 -5.97 9.44 -12.44
CA TRP A 549 -6.37 10.14 -11.22
C TRP A 549 -7.85 10.54 -11.23
N ARG A 550 -8.37 11.01 -12.38
CA ARG A 550 -9.81 11.26 -12.55
C ARG A 550 -10.64 9.99 -12.34
N SER A 551 -10.19 8.88 -12.90
CA SER A 551 -10.84 7.57 -12.75
C SER A 551 -10.82 7.10 -11.30
N SER A 552 -9.66 7.21 -10.64
CA SER A 552 -9.46 6.84 -9.24
C SER A 552 -10.28 7.72 -8.29
N TRP A 553 -10.40 9.01 -8.58
CA TRP A 553 -11.23 9.92 -7.80
C TRP A 553 -12.70 9.54 -7.87
N ARG A 554 -13.23 9.23 -9.06
CA ARG A 554 -14.61 8.74 -9.22
C ARG A 554 -14.83 7.41 -8.52
N MET A 555 -13.87 6.48 -8.65
CA MET A 555 -13.90 5.22 -7.91
C MET A 555 -13.96 5.43 -6.39
N ALA A 556 -13.18 6.39 -5.86
CA ALA A 556 -13.22 6.72 -4.43
C ALA A 556 -14.56 7.35 -4.00
N LEU A 557 -15.19 8.16 -4.87
CA LEU A 557 -16.51 8.75 -4.61
C LEU A 557 -17.64 7.71 -4.63
N ASP A 558 -17.56 6.73 -5.52
CA ASP A 558 -18.53 5.63 -5.61
C ASP A 558 -18.36 4.62 -4.44
N HIS A 559 -17.15 4.53 -3.87
CA HIS A 559 -16.81 3.60 -2.78
C HIS A 559 -16.20 4.30 -1.55
N PRO A 560 -16.90 5.25 -0.91
CA PRO A 560 -16.30 6.21 0.02
C PRO A 560 -15.85 5.60 1.35
N TRP A 561 -16.44 4.49 1.82
CA TRP A 561 -16.17 3.98 3.17
C TRP A 561 -14.99 3.03 3.26
N LEU A 562 -15.00 2.00 2.41
CA LEU A 562 -14.07 0.88 2.42
C LEU A 562 -13.33 0.70 1.09
N GLY A 563 -13.53 1.61 0.13
CA GLY A 563 -12.96 1.46 -1.21
C GLY A 563 -13.55 0.25 -1.95
N VAL A 564 -12.87 -0.16 -3.03
CA VAL A 564 -13.15 -1.40 -3.77
C VAL A 564 -12.50 -2.63 -3.13
N GLY A 565 -11.79 -2.44 -2.01
CA GLY A 565 -11.06 -3.48 -1.29
C GLY A 565 -9.64 -3.73 -1.81
N PRO A 566 -8.83 -4.48 -1.04
CA PRO A 566 -7.45 -4.82 -1.42
C PRO A 566 -7.39 -5.54 -2.78
N ASP A 567 -6.43 -5.17 -3.63
CA ASP A 567 -6.10 -5.74 -4.94
C ASP A 567 -7.24 -5.76 -5.97
N ASN A 568 -8.29 -4.98 -5.74
CA ASN A 568 -9.47 -4.90 -6.63
C ASN A 568 -9.44 -3.70 -7.59
N PHE A 569 -8.46 -2.81 -7.44
CA PHE A 569 -8.33 -1.59 -8.27
C PHE A 569 -8.28 -1.90 -9.77
N LEU A 570 -7.47 -2.87 -10.19
CA LEU A 570 -7.31 -3.26 -11.60
C LEU A 570 -8.66 -3.61 -12.26
N TYR A 571 -9.42 -4.46 -11.58
CA TYR A 571 -10.70 -5.00 -12.06
C TYR A 571 -11.73 -3.88 -12.19
N ALA A 572 -11.85 -3.04 -11.15
CA ALA A 572 -12.76 -1.89 -11.15
C ALA A 572 -12.33 -0.84 -12.20
N TYR A 573 -11.04 -0.54 -12.29
CA TYR A 573 -10.50 0.44 -13.24
C TYR A 573 -10.83 0.01 -14.67
N ARG A 574 -10.39 -1.18 -15.09
CA ARG A 574 -10.56 -1.67 -16.45
C ARG A 574 -12.01 -1.83 -16.90
N SER A 575 -12.89 -2.30 -16.01
CA SER A 575 -14.26 -2.67 -16.40
C SER A 575 -15.32 -1.59 -16.18
N ARG A 576 -14.98 -0.50 -15.47
CA ARG A 576 -15.94 0.55 -15.10
C ARG A 576 -15.36 1.95 -15.20
N TYR A 577 -14.19 2.19 -14.61
CA TYR A 577 -13.70 3.55 -14.41
C TYR A 577 -12.71 4.04 -15.47
N ILE A 578 -12.17 3.18 -16.32
CA ILE A 578 -11.27 3.58 -17.40
C ILE A 578 -12.00 4.56 -18.31
N LEU A 579 -11.37 5.68 -18.55
CA LEU A 579 -11.91 6.68 -19.47
C LEU A 579 -11.69 6.20 -20.90
N PRO A 580 -12.68 6.32 -21.80
CA PRO A 580 -12.53 6.03 -23.22
C PRO A 580 -11.27 6.65 -23.85
N ALA A 581 -10.89 7.86 -23.42
CA ALA A 581 -9.66 8.53 -23.88
C ALA A 581 -8.34 7.89 -23.37
N ALA A 582 -8.40 7.04 -22.33
CA ALA A 582 -7.26 6.39 -21.69
C ALA A 582 -7.17 4.88 -22.00
N TRP A 583 -7.90 4.41 -23.01
CA TRP A 583 -8.04 2.99 -23.37
C TRP A 583 -6.72 2.24 -23.59
N GLN A 584 -5.62 2.93 -23.90
CA GLN A 584 -4.31 2.32 -24.16
C GLN A 584 -3.64 1.73 -22.91
N GLU A 585 -4.06 2.11 -21.70
CA GLU A 585 -3.51 1.57 -20.46
C GLU A 585 -4.55 0.86 -19.58
N PRO A 586 -5.18 -0.23 -20.05
CA PRO A 586 -6.25 -0.91 -19.30
C PRO A 586 -5.76 -1.74 -18.12
N HIS A 587 -4.45 -2.02 -18.05
CA HIS A 587 -3.87 -2.96 -17.08
C HIS A 587 -3.19 -2.28 -15.88
N ILE A 588 -3.65 -1.08 -15.50
CA ILE A 588 -3.13 -0.37 -14.32
C ILE A 588 -3.80 -0.90 -13.04
N SER A 589 -2.99 -1.31 -12.06
CA SER A 589 -3.46 -1.92 -10.80
C SER A 589 -3.41 -1.00 -9.57
N GLN A 590 -3.05 0.28 -9.75
CA GLN A 590 -2.93 1.24 -8.64
C GLN A 590 -3.08 2.67 -9.12
N ALA A 591 -3.52 3.56 -8.23
CA ALA A 591 -3.82 4.95 -8.58
C ALA A 591 -2.58 5.84 -8.85
N HIS A 592 -1.39 5.38 -8.48
CA HIS A 592 -0.14 6.16 -8.55
C HIS A 592 -0.23 7.54 -7.87
N ASN A 593 -0.94 7.59 -6.75
CA ASN A 593 -0.98 8.72 -5.83
C ASN A 593 -1.40 8.17 -4.46
N ILE A 594 -0.62 8.44 -3.42
CA ILE A 594 -0.81 7.86 -2.08
C ILE A 594 -2.21 8.08 -1.52
N LEU A 595 -2.82 9.25 -1.75
CA LEU A 595 -4.15 9.54 -1.23
C LEU A 595 -5.20 8.75 -2.00
N LEU A 596 -5.13 8.76 -3.33
CA LEU A 596 -6.06 8.00 -4.17
C LEU A 596 -5.92 6.49 -3.99
N ASP A 597 -4.71 5.99 -3.75
CA ASP A 597 -4.46 4.56 -3.55
C ASP A 597 -5.08 4.08 -2.21
N TYR A 598 -4.92 4.86 -1.13
CA TYR A 598 -5.60 4.58 0.13
C TYR A 598 -7.13 4.72 0.01
N ALA A 599 -7.62 5.76 -0.68
CA ALA A 599 -9.04 6.01 -0.86
C ALA A 599 -9.73 4.93 -1.69
N THR A 600 -9.11 4.52 -2.80
CA THR A 600 -9.70 3.48 -3.67
C THR A 600 -9.61 2.09 -3.07
N ARG A 601 -8.57 1.75 -2.30
CA ARG A 601 -8.43 0.40 -1.71
C ARG A 601 -9.16 0.22 -0.38
N MET A 602 -9.27 1.28 0.43
CA MET A 602 -9.77 1.21 1.81
C MET A 602 -10.70 2.37 2.20
N GLY A 603 -11.07 3.25 1.27
CA GLY A 603 -11.98 4.37 1.49
C GLY A 603 -11.44 5.45 2.43
N LEU A 604 -12.37 6.26 2.94
CA LEU A 604 -12.12 7.29 3.96
C LEU A 604 -11.56 6.69 5.25
N ALA A 605 -11.96 5.45 5.60
CA ALA A 605 -11.39 4.74 6.73
C ALA A 605 -9.88 4.53 6.53
N GLY A 606 -9.48 4.09 5.33
CA GLY A 606 -8.09 3.95 4.91
C GLY A 606 -7.30 5.25 5.03
N LEU A 607 -7.82 6.34 4.46
CA LEU A 607 -7.21 7.66 4.55
C LEU A 607 -7.00 8.11 6.00
N ALA A 608 -8.01 7.90 6.86
CA ALA A 608 -7.93 8.27 8.28
C ALA A 608 -6.84 7.50 9.03
N VAL A 609 -6.73 6.18 8.83
CA VAL A 609 -5.69 5.37 9.48
C VAL A 609 -4.30 5.63 8.89
N GLY A 610 -4.20 5.89 7.59
CA GLY A 610 -2.96 6.32 6.94
C GLY A 610 -2.46 7.66 7.48
N ALA A 611 -3.34 8.65 7.62
CA ALA A 611 -3.02 9.92 8.26
C ALA A 611 -2.64 9.74 9.74
N GLY A 612 -3.36 8.88 10.47
CA GLY A 612 -3.04 8.51 11.85
C GLY A 612 -1.65 7.92 12.01
N LEU A 613 -1.24 7.02 11.11
CA LEU A 613 0.12 6.47 11.05
C LEU A 613 1.17 7.55 10.84
N GLN A 614 0.95 8.47 9.89
CA GLN A 614 1.88 9.58 9.64
C GLN A 614 1.99 10.52 10.85
N ILE A 615 0.86 10.94 11.42
CA ILE A 615 0.84 11.83 12.59
C ILE A 615 1.57 11.18 13.77
N THR A 616 1.33 9.90 14.03
CA THR A 616 1.96 9.19 15.16
C THR A 616 3.45 8.95 14.92
N PHE A 617 3.84 8.61 13.70
CA PHE A 617 5.25 8.51 13.29
C PHE A 617 6.00 9.82 13.52
N TRP A 618 5.54 10.93 12.94
CA TRP A 618 6.21 12.24 13.10
C TRP A 618 6.19 12.72 14.56
N ARG A 619 5.10 12.40 15.27
CA ARG A 619 4.94 12.47 16.73
C ARG A 619 6.16 11.99 17.49
N GLN A 620 6.56 10.77 17.14
CA GLN A 620 7.60 10.01 17.81
C GLN A 620 8.99 10.29 17.23
N ALA A 621 9.10 10.56 15.93
CA ALA A 621 10.37 10.71 15.23
C ALA A 621 11.01 12.10 15.43
N LEU A 622 10.22 13.18 15.44
CA LEU A 622 10.75 14.55 15.49
C LEU A 622 11.62 14.84 16.74
N PRO A 623 11.26 14.40 17.96
CA PRO A 623 12.13 14.57 19.13
C PRO A 623 13.49 13.89 18.98
N LEU A 624 13.56 12.77 18.25
CA LEU A 624 14.79 11.97 18.09
C LEU A 624 15.90 12.68 17.30
N ARG A 625 15.58 13.78 16.63
CA ARG A 625 16.62 14.65 16.02
C ARG A 625 17.53 15.30 17.07
N ARG A 626 17.17 15.26 18.35
CA ARG A 626 17.93 15.84 19.46
C ARG A 626 18.72 14.84 20.27
N LEU A 627 18.73 13.55 19.88
CA LEU A 627 19.53 12.52 20.55
C LEU A 627 21.00 12.95 20.67
N SER A 628 21.59 12.71 21.84
CA SER A 628 22.97 13.06 22.18
C SER A 628 23.96 12.22 21.38
N ASP A 629 23.72 10.91 21.24
CA ASP A 629 24.53 10.03 20.40
C ASP A 629 24.38 10.41 18.91
N PRO A 630 25.46 10.88 18.25
CA PRO A 630 25.41 11.27 16.85
C PRO A 630 25.02 10.13 15.90
N ALA A 631 25.37 8.88 16.21
CA ALA A 631 25.05 7.73 15.38
C ALA A 631 23.54 7.42 15.40
N TRP A 632 22.92 7.48 16.58
CA TRP A 632 21.47 7.27 16.71
C TRP A 632 20.67 8.46 16.19
N ARG A 633 21.17 9.69 16.39
CA ARG A 633 20.59 10.89 15.77
C ARG A 633 20.63 10.80 14.24
N ALA A 634 21.76 10.39 13.66
CA ALA A 634 21.90 10.20 12.23
C ALA A 634 20.91 9.17 11.69
N LEU A 635 20.76 8.03 12.38
CA LEU A 635 19.75 7.03 12.04
C LEU A 635 18.33 7.62 12.07
N ALA A 636 17.96 8.32 13.15
CA ALA A 636 16.64 8.95 13.26
C ALA A 636 16.34 9.93 12.12
N VAL A 637 17.30 10.78 11.77
CA VAL A 637 17.19 11.75 10.66
C VAL A 637 17.12 11.05 9.31
N GLY A 638 17.89 9.98 9.11
CA GLY A 638 17.79 9.13 7.92
C GLY A 638 16.43 8.45 7.75
N LEU A 639 15.85 7.94 8.84
CA LEU A 639 14.50 7.35 8.85
C LEU A 639 13.41 8.40 8.54
N MET A 640 13.54 9.62 9.06
CA MET A 640 12.65 10.72 8.69
C MET A 640 12.79 11.10 7.21
N GLY A 641 14.01 11.15 6.67
CA GLY A 641 14.22 11.34 5.23
C GLY A 641 13.62 10.21 4.38
N SER A 642 13.73 8.96 4.84
CA SER A 642 13.09 7.80 4.21
C SER A 642 11.57 7.95 4.15
N MET A 643 10.93 8.39 5.24
CA MET A 643 9.50 8.66 5.29
C MET A 643 9.10 9.84 4.37
N VAL A 644 9.91 10.89 4.28
CA VAL A 644 9.65 11.98 3.31
C VAL A 644 9.73 11.47 1.88
N SER A 645 10.70 10.62 1.55
CA SER A 645 10.77 9.99 0.22
C SER A 645 9.54 9.14 -0.08
N PHE A 646 9.06 8.36 0.91
CA PHE A 646 7.80 7.61 0.83
C PHE A 646 6.59 8.51 0.50
N LEU A 647 6.47 9.65 1.18
CA LEU A 647 5.37 10.61 0.97
C LEU A 647 5.51 11.34 -0.38
N ALA A 648 6.67 11.96 -0.63
CA ALA A 648 6.91 12.82 -1.77
C ALA A 648 6.87 12.07 -3.11
N HIS A 649 7.55 10.93 -3.22
CA HIS A 649 7.47 10.11 -4.42
C HIS A 649 6.06 9.49 -4.54
N GLY A 650 5.46 9.11 -3.41
CA GLY A 650 4.11 8.59 -3.34
C GLY A 650 3.02 9.54 -3.84
N LEU A 651 3.26 10.85 -3.95
CA LEU A 651 2.29 11.78 -4.55
C LEU A 651 2.08 11.56 -6.06
N VAL A 652 3.04 10.92 -6.74
CA VAL A 652 3.04 10.76 -8.21
C VAL A 652 3.25 9.31 -8.69
N ASP A 653 3.45 8.39 -7.75
CA ASP A 653 3.64 6.96 -8.02
C ASP A 653 3.17 6.10 -6.83
N ALA A 654 3.44 4.79 -6.86
CA ALA A 654 3.19 3.88 -5.75
C ALA A 654 3.83 4.39 -4.46
N SER A 655 3.24 4.09 -3.30
CA SER A 655 3.83 4.46 -2.02
C SER A 655 3.90 3.27 -1.07
N TYR A 656 2.76 2.71 -0.70
CA TYR A 656 2.70 1.65 0.30
C TYR A 656 2.45 0.25 -0.30
N PHE A 657 1.53 0.14 -1.26
CA PHE A 657 0.99 -1.14 -1.75
C PHE A 657 1.92 -1.88 -2.75
N LEU A 658 3.21 -1.96 -2.42
CA LEU A 658 4.20 -2.85 -3.03
C LEU A 658 5.00 -3.52 -1.90
N VAL A 659 5.35 -4.80 -2.07
CA VAL A 659 5.76 -5.65 -0.93
C VAL A 659 7.00 -5.09 -0.24
N ASP A 660 8.05 -4.82 -1.02
CA ASP A 660 9.29 -4.20 -0.55
C ASP A 660 9.02 -2.84 0.15
N LEU A 661 8.14 -2.04 -0.43
CA LEU A 661 7.76 -0.72 0.08
C LEU A 661 7.04 -0.80 1.43
N ALA A 662 6.15 -1.78 1.61
CA ALA A 662 5.46 -2.05 2.87
C ALA A 662 6.44 -2.53 3.97
N TYR A 663 7.40 -3.40 3.63
CA TYR A 663 8.45 -3.82 4.55
C TYR A 663 9.34 -2.66 4.99
N VAL A 664 9.78 -1.79 4.06
CA VAL A 664 10.59 -0.60 4.40
C VAL A 664 9.79 0.37 5.29
N PHE A 665 8.49 0.54 5.03
CA PHE A 665 7.61 1.37 5.84
C PHE A 665 7.54 0.85 7.28
N PHE A 666 7.19 -0.42 7.47
CA PHE A 666 7.07 -1.02 8.81
C PHE A 666 8.41 -1.18 9.53
N LEU A 667 9.50 -1.40 8.79
CA LEU A 667 10.87 -1.32 9.33
C LEU A 667 11.14 0.06 9.90
N THR A 668 10.82 1.11 9.15
CA THR A 668 11.00 2.50 9.58
C THR A 668 10.21 2.79 10.86
N LEU A 669 8.95 2.36 10.94
CA LEU A 669 8.15 2.48 12.16
C LEU A 669 8.78 1.74 13.35
N GLY A 670 9.23 0.49 13.13
CA GLY A 670 9.83 -0.35 14.17
C GLY A 670 11.14 0.22 14.73
N LEU A 671 12.01 0.72 13.85
CA LEU A 671 13.28 1.34 14.23
C LEU A 671 13.09 2.68 14.96
N THR A 672 12.16 3.53 14.50
CA THR A 672 11.78 4.76 15.20
C THR A 672 11.25 4.48 16.60
N PHE A 673 10.41 3.44 16.75
CA PHE A 673 9.94 3.01 18.06
C PHE A 673 11.09 2.57 18.96
N TRP A 674 12.02 1.75 18.45
CA TRP A 674 13.17 1.29 19.21
C TRP A 674 14.04 2.46 19.68
N LEU A 675 14.31 3.43 18.80
CA LEU A 675 15.08 4.63 19.15
C LEU A 675 14.40 5.45 20.24
N ALA A 676 13.09 5.71 20.10
CA ALA A 676 12.34 6.46 21.10
C ALA A 676 12.30 5.77 22.46
N ARG A 677 12.32 4.44 22.49
CA ARG A 677 12.33 3.70 23.76
C ARG A 677 13.69 3.74 24.46
N ASN A 678 14.79 3.69 23.72
CA ASN A 678 16.13 3.61 24.31
C ASN A 678 16.78 4.99 24.48
N GLY A 679 16.40 5.99 23.68
CA GLY A 679 16.90 7.36 23.80
C GLY A 679 16.35 8.14 25.00
N VAL A 680 15.22 7.69 25.59
CA VAL A 680 14.70 8.24 26.85
C VAL A 680 15.53 7.81 28.07
N CYS A 681 16.27 6.69 27.98
CA CYS A 681 17.16 6.26 29.05
C CYS A 681 18.39 7.18 29.17
N ASP A 682 18.87 7.74 28.05
CA ASP A 682 20.03 8.65 28.05
C ASP A 682 19.72 10.04 28.66
N GLU A 683 18.45 10.47 28.72
CA GLU A 683 18.03 11.75 29.34
C GLU A 683 17.75 11.63 30.85
N VAL A 684 17.60 10.42 31.39
CA VAL A 684 17.34 10.19 32.83
C VAL A 684 18.64 9.92 33.60
N GLU A 685 19.71 9.54 32.90
CA GLU A 685 21.05 9.32 33.48
C GLU A 685 21.99 10.54 33.36
N ALA A 686 21.54 11.64 32.75
CA ALA A 686 22.25 12.91 32.62
C ALA A 686 21.57 14.00 33.45
#